data_AF-A0A916UTD3-F1
#
_entry.id   AF-A0A916UTD3-F1
#
_cell.length_a   1.000
_cell.length_b   1.000
_cell.length_c   1.000
_cell.angle_alpha   90.00
_cell.angle_beta   90.00
_cell.angle_gamma   90.00
#
_symmetry.space_group_name_H-M   'P 1'
#
loop_
_entity.id
_entity.type
_entity.pdbx_description
1 polymer ?
#
loop_
_entity_poly.entity_id
_entity_poly.type
_entity_poly.pdbx_seq_one_letter_code
_entity_poly.pdbx_strand_id
1 'polypeptide(L)'
;MCIPYSFLTHMSLRAPFARTFFIRSQLLLACVSTSLLLAACGGGGGASPSSSSGSTPAGGGTAPGVGGPVIGTLSGVANHLSLVAGNIGSPGYVDGLAGAARFSNAGKVAIDSLGNTVVVEGMVLRKITPSGQVSLLAGGGPWDPESGLLCKDGSGATVSFGPISSLAAGNNGDIYVIDSCGQVRKVTSAGTVTTVANNLRYGTFSGLTFDKASSNLYLTVQDGWVNNTYLQEPLVLQISPGGAVSTLAGKPGVTGYADGQGGAALFGQPSNIMVDGAGNLFVNDCINGAIRKIDKNATVSSIVAPTSNLVHCPSQLMMEASGNLVLVDGVSGISRISPQGQMVSTMPLPVIANNDFSGNPYYPPSTKLWERPMTLDSSGNIVFGNFTAIDKISSTGVVSTLAGTDIVSGDQNGAGQLAQFRGPHKIVADAAGNLYEAHVDQIRKITPAGVVSTFVKGGPQAGFTSAFSLAMDPAGNIIAIDYSVTFPQPGVVQTQQAIKKISPSGAVSTLYSTVDPVVLNDVEVDGSGTIYVLTGANAVLKLSSTGQLMPYLTLNGQTTNSNYFAIDSQGAVYTVVTSPVNSTLHKVTPQGTDTVLATIPGPAAGAIILDAGGNLFLADSVASVLRVTPQGTVSRYLGSGTNSGTQLGAGPGGLWNPVGLAISGTTLYITAGNALLATGQ
;
A
#
# COMPACT_ATOMS: atom_id res chain seq x y z
N MET A 1 -50.62 -23.40 -7.97
CA MET A 1 -51.57 -22.65 -8.81
C MET A 1 -51.95 -21.40 -8.03
N CYS A 2 -51.88 -20.23 -8.68
CA CYS A 2 -52.24 -18.89 -8.22
C CYS A 2 -51.30 -18.16 -7.23
N ILE A 3 -50.60 -17.18 -7.82
CA ILE A 3 -50.11 -15.92 -7.25
C ILE A 3 -51.29 -14.88 -7.30
N PRO A 4 -51.06 -13.58 -7.02
CA PRO A 4 -51.26 -12.75 -5.81
C PRO A 4 -52.50 -11.84 -5.94
N TYR A 5 -52.59 -10.72 -5.21
CA TYR A 5 -52.95 -9.36 -5.70
C TYR A 5 -52.69 -8.39 -4.50
N SER A 6 -51.83 -7.36 -4.62
CA SER A 6 -52.16 -5.97 -5.07
C SER A 6 -52.93 -5.17 -3.99
N PHE A 7 -52.77 -3.88 -3.70
CA PHE A 7 -52.05 -2.73 -4.26
C PHE A 7 -52.51 -1.47 -3.46
N LEU A 8 -51.77 -0.34 -3.59
CA LEU A 8 -52.21 1.08 -3.53
C LEU A 8 -52.70 1.61 -2.13
N THR A 9 -52.47 2.84 -1.67
CA THR A 9 -52.28 4.14 -2.35
C THR A 9 -51.84 5.25 -1.37
N HIS A 10 -50.90 6.09 -1.80
CA HIS A 10 -50.84 7.58 -1.82
C HIS A 10 -51.08 8.54 -0.61
N MET A 11 -50.10 9.47 -0.50
CA MET A 11 -50.18 10.95 -0.31
C MET A 11 -50.65 11.51 1.05
N SER A 12 -50.19 12.67 1.58
CA SER A 12 -49.12 13.64 1.28
C SER A 12 -49.23 14.79 2.32
N LEU A 13 -48.09 15.42 2.66
CA LEU A 13 -47.88 16.82 3.07
C LEU A 13 -48.11 17.33 4.53
N ARG A 14 -46.99 17.93 5.01
CA ARG A 14 -46.80 19.15 5.83
C ARG A 14 -46.69 19.06 7.37
N ALA A 15 -45.46 19.35 7.83
CA ALA A 15 -45.04 19.85 9.17
C ALA A 15 -45.51 21.34 9.38
N PRO A 16 -45.27 22.08 10.50
CA PRO A 16 -44.19 21.94 11.51
C PRO A 16 -44.48 22.38 12.99
N PHE A 17 -43.41 22.38 13.82
CA PHE A 17 -43.11 23.08 15.09
C PHE A 17 -43.27 22.39 16.48
N ALA A 18 -42.09 22.11 17.07
CA ALA A 18 -41.58 22.42 18.42
C ALA A 18 -42.32 22.03 19.73
N ARG A 19 -41.64 21.25 20.61
CA ARG A 19 -41.13 21.64 21.96
C ARG A 19 -40.86 20.44 22.92
N THR A 20 -39.61 20.35 23.40
CA THR A 20 -39.18 20.32 24.84
C THR A 20 -39.36 19.08 25.76
N PHE A 21 -38.20 18.52 26.16
CA PHE A 21 -37.74 17.97 27.48
C PHE A 21 -38.34 16.71 28.16
N PHE A 22 -37.43 15.80 28.58
CA PHE A 22 -37.10 15.37 29.98
C PHE A 22 -35.89 14.40 29.94
N ILE A 23 -34.67 14.79 30.33
CA ILE A 23 -33.96 14.57 31.63
C ILE A 23 -33.91 13.12 32.14
N ARG A 24 -32.69 12.56 32.23
CA ARG A 24 -32.12 12.02 33.49
C ARG A 24 -30.58 12.06 33.48
N SER A 25 -30.05 12.81 34.45
CA SER A 25 -28.67 12.87 34.91
C SER A 25 -28.58 12.17 36.28
N GLN A 26 -27.43 11.58 36.63
CA GLN A 26 -26.78 11.58 37.96
C GLN A 26 -25.28 11.26 37.75
N LEU A 27 -24.35 12.18 38.00
CA LEU A 27 -23.65 12.52 39.28
C LEU A 27 -22.78 11.36 39.83
N LEU A 28 -21.61 11.52 40.45
CA LEU A 28 -20.50 12.49 40.60
C LEU A 28 -19.67 11.89 41.76
N LEU A 29 -18.33 12.00 41.77
CA LEU A 29 -17.55 12.38 42.98
C LEU A 29 -16.05 12.58 42.65
N ALA A 30 -15.42 13.44 43.45
CA ALA A 30 -14.19 14.21 43.21
C ALA A 30 -13.09 13.93 44.25
N CYS A 31 -11.87 14.47 44.02
CA CYS A 31 -10.95 15.09 45.00
C CYS A 31 -9.69 15.63 44.24
N VAL A 32 -9.45 16.94 44.08
CA VAL A 32 -8.87 17.98 44.98
C VAL A 32 -7.36 17.84 45.26
N SER A 33 -6.54 18.78 44.77
CA SER A 33 -5.82 19.76 45.63
C SER A 33 -4.95 20.75 44.82
N THR A 34 -5.00 22.01 45.27
CA THR A 34 -4.24 23.20 44.83
C THR A 34 -3.25 23.64 45.92
N SER A 35 -2.16 24.32 45.56
CA SER A 35 -1.63 25.60 46.13
C SER A 35 -0.19 25.87 45.62
N LEU A 36 0.09 26.95 44.86
CA LEU A 36 0.40 28.35 45.23
C LEU A 36 1.85 28.59 45.73
N LEU A 37 2.61 29.47 45.06
CA LEU A 37 3.14 30.74 45.60
C LEU A 37 3.89 31.57 44.53
N LEU A 38 3.61 32.89 44.49
CA LEU A 38 4.41 33.95 43.85
C LEU A 38 5.40 34.55 44.86
N ALA A 39 6.55 35.04 44.38
CA ALA A 39 7.25 36.21 44.94
C ALA A 39 8.15 36.86 43.87
N ALA A 40 8.32 38.18 43.96
CA ALA A 40 8.71 39.09 42.88
C ALA A 40 10.10 39.71 43.04
N CYS A 41 10.56 40.32 41.93
CA CYS A 41 11.36 41.55 41.79
C CYS A 41 12.90 41.50 41.93
N GLY A 42 13.61 42.18 40.99
CA GLY A 42 15.00 42.61 41.19
C GLY A 42 15.88 42.87 39.94
N GLY A 43 15.58 43.94 39.17
CA GLY A 43 16.46 44.93 38.53
C GLY A 43 17.85 44.65 37.89
N GLY A 44 18.02 45.24 36.68
CA GLY A 44 19.24 45.92 36.17
C GLY A 44 20.28 45.05 35.44
N GLY A 45 20.90 45.39 34.31
CA GLY A 45 20.93 46.58 33.45
C GLY A 45 22.18 46.50 32.55
N GLY A 46 22.16 47.15 31.36
CA GLY A 46 23.37 47.74 30.77
C GLY A 46 24.09 47.04 29.58
N ALA A 47 23.99 47.71 28.42
CA ALA A 47 25.07 48.05 27.46
C ALA A 47 25.57 47.05 26.38
N SER A 48 25.33 47.45 25.12
CA SER A 48 26.14 47.17 23.89
C SER A 48 27.33 48.16 23.81
N PRO A 49 28.15 48.28 22.73
CA PRO A 49 28.66 47.37 21.67
C PRO A 49 30.21 47.55 21.42
N SER A 50 30.72 47.10 20.26
CA SER A 50 32.01 47.45 19.55
C SER A 50 33.16 46.41 19.63
N SER A 51 33.57 45.81 18.50
CA SER A 51 34.69 46.15 17.57
C SER A 51 36.08 45.82 18.16
N SER A 52 37.08 45.21 17.52
CA SER A 52 37.54 45.27 16.13
C SER A 52 38.74 44.30 15.93
N SER A 53 38.99 43.95 14.65
CA SER A 53 40.29 43.73 13.99
C SER A 53 41.29 42.63 14.41
N GLY A 54 41.80 41.90 13.41
CA GLY A 54 43.24 41.65 13.31
C GLY A 54 43.71 40.25 12.88
N SER A 55 44.04 40.12 11.59
CA SER A 55 45.16 39.35 11.00
C SER A 55 45.23 37.81 11.11
N THR A 56 45.24 37.17 9.93
CA THR A 56 45.88 35.90 9.55
C THR A 56 47.44 36.02 9.65
N PRO A 57 48.27 34.95 9.55
CA PRO A 57 48.01 33.62 8.94
C PRO A 57 48.63 32.36 9.62
N ALA A 58 48.20 31.22 9.07
CA ALA A 58 48.90 29.94 8.91
C ALA A 58 49.13 29.02 10.14
N GLY A 59 48.61 27.78 10.01
CA GLY A 59 49.25 26.59 10.58
C GLY A 59 48.34 25.66 11.37
N GLY A 60 47.76 24.66 10.67
CA GLY A 60 47.65 23.28 11.17
C GLY A 60 46.57 22.94 12.21
N GLY A 61 45.62 22.09 11.79
CA GLY A 61 44.98 21.11 12.67
C GLY A 61 43.59 21.48 13.18
N THR A 62 42.55 21.29 12.35
CA THR A 62 41.18 21.16 12.83
C THR A 62 40.82 19.70 13.05
N ALA A 63 40.37 19.42 14.28
CA ALA A 63 39.56 18.28 14.70
C ALA A 63 38.32 18.08 13.79
N PRO A 64 37.74 16.88 13.73
CA PRO A 64 36.70 16.54 12.76
C PRO A 64 35.39 17.28 13.06
N GLY A 65 35.02 18.16 12.15
CA GLY A 65 33.70 18.78 12.11
C GLY A 65 32.65 17.77 11.69
N VAL A 66 31.47 17.91 12.29
CA VAL A 66 30.23 17.18 12.03
C VAL A 66 29.92 17.19 10.54
N GLY A 67 30.27 16.10 9.84
CA GLY A 67 29.82 15.84 8.49
C GLY A 67 28.37 15.39 8.56
N GLY A 68 27.45 16.24 8.09
CA GLY A 68 26.14 15.75 7.64
C GLY A 68 26.36 14.68 6.56
N PRO A 69 25.45 13.72 6.40
CA PRO A 69 25.64 12.64 5.43
C PRO A 69 25.72 13.25 4.03
N VAL A 70 26.92 13.24 3.47
CA VAL A 70 27.17 13.44 2.05
C VAL A 70 26.55 12.23 1.36
N ILE A 71 25.42 12.44 0.69
CA ILE A 71 24.82 11.41 -0.17
C ILE A 71 25.76 11.26 -1.37
N GLY A 72 26.59 10.23 -1.34
CA GLY A 72 27.41 9.83 -2.47
C GLY A 72 26.52 9.47 -3.65
N THR A 73 26.74 10.15 -4.78
CA THR A 73 26.22 9.73 -6.07
C THR A 73 26.93 8.43 -6.48
N LEU A 74 26.25 7.30 -6.33
CA LEU A 74 26.68 6.04 -6.94
C LEU A 74 26.31 6.07 -8.41
N SER A 75 27.25 6.51 -9.25
CA SER A 75 27.20 6.33 -10.69
C SER A 75 27.36 4.85 -11.03
N GLY A 76 26.41 4.27 -11.79
CA GLY A 76 26.68 3.01 -12.49
C GLY A 76 25.52 2.01 -12.67
N VAL A 77 24.35 2.18 -12.07
CA VAL A 77 23.21 1.25 -12.28
C VAL A 77 21.90 2.04 -12.41
N ALA A 78 21.24 1.89 -13.56
CA ALA A 78 19.94 2.53 -13.83
C ALA A 78 18.85 1.84 -13.01
N ASN A 79 18.02 2.64 -12.32
CA ASN A 79 16.74 2.30 -11.67
C ASN A 79 16.77 1.98 -10.15
N HIS A 80 17.19 2.95 -9.34
CA HIS A 80 16.87 2.97 -7.90
C HIS A 80 15.93 4.13 -7.56
N LEU A 81 14.88 3.87 -6.78
CA LEU A 81 14.05 4.90 -6.14
C LEU A 81 14.77 5.40 -4.88
N SER A 82 14.92 6.71 -4.75
CA SER A 82 15.48 7.36 -3.56
C SER A 82 14.43 8.20 -2.87
N LEU A 83 14.33 8.10 -1.54
CA LEU A 83 13.48 8.98 -0.75
C LEU A 83 14.02 10.42 -0.81
N VAL A 84 13.26 11.32 -1.44
CA VAL A 84 13.62 12.74 -1.54
C VAL A 84 13.21 13.52 -0.29
N ALA A 85 11.98 13.30 0.20
CA ALA A 85 11.47 13.84 1.46
C ALA A 85 10.22 13.09 1.93
N GLY A 86 9.87 13.24 3.20
CA GLY A 86 8.76 12.53 3.82
C GLY A 86 9.20 11.29 4.58
N ASN A 87 8.28 10.65 5.29
CA ASN A 87 8.53 9.38 5.98
C ASN A 87 7.43 8.38 5.64
N ILE A 88 7.83 7.28 5.01
CA ILE A 88 6.94 6.23 4.56
C ILE A 88 6.22 5.62 5.79
N GLY A 89 4.89 5.51 5.73
CA GLY A 89 4.09 4.91 6.82
C GLY A 89 3.82 5.85 8.00
N SER A 90 4.12 7.14 7.89
CA SER A 90 3.75 8.17 8.88
C SER A 90 3.07 9.36 8.18
N PRO A 91 1.77 9.28 7.84
CA PRO A 91 1.08 10.43 7.27
C PRO A 91 1.01 11.58 8.28
N GLY A 92 1.17 12.81 7.80
CA GLY A 92 1.07 14.02 8.62
C GLY A 92 1.32 15.28 7.82
N TYR A 93 1.10 16.46 8.43
CA TYR A 93 1.32 17.77 7.80
C TYR A 93 2.53 18.47 8.43
N VAL A 94 3.70 17.86 8.32
CA VAL A 94 4.91 18.33 9.03
C VAL A 94 5.94 18.79 8.00
N ASP A 95 6.32 20.07 8.07
CA ASP A 95 7.47 20.63 7.37
C ASP A 95 8.78 20.17 8.03
N GLY A 96 9.86 20.08 7.27
CA GLY A 96 11.13 19.60 7.79
C GLY A 96 12.09 19.11 6.71
N LEU A 97 13.31 18.78 7.10
CA LEU A 97 14.34 18.28 6.20
C LEU A 97 14.17 16.77 5.95
N ALA A 98 14.08 16.38 4.67
CA ALA A 98 14.09 15.02 4.19
C ALA A 98 13.10 14.11 4.97
N GLY A 99 13.63 13.12 5.69
CA GLY A 99 12.86 12.16 6.49
C GLY A 99 12.15 12.74 7.71
N ALA A 100 12.37 14.00 8.08
CA ALA A 100 11.65 14.67 9.16
C ALA A 100 10.29 15.22 8.70
N ALA A 101 10.12 15.49 7.40
CA ALA A 101 8.85 15.92 6.85
C ALA A 101 7.81 14.79 6.84
N ARG A 102 6.53 15.14 6.80
CA ARG A 102 5.41 14.19 6.72
C ARG A 102 4.42 14.69 5.66
N PHE A 103 3.77 13.73 4.99
CA PHE A 103 2.71 13.98 4.01
C PHE A 103 1.52 13.05 4.26
N SER A 104 0.29 13.55 4.29
CA SER A 104 -0.94 12.76 4.50
C SER A 104 -1.67 12.36 3.23
N ASN A 105 -1.52 13.11 2.14
CA ASN A 105 -2.16 12.85 0.85
C ASN A 105 -1.46 13.62 -0.26
N ALA A 106 -0.18 13.31 -0.49
CA ALA A 106 0.60 13.92 -1.56
C ALA A 106 0.05 13.48 -2.93
N GLY A 107 -0.46 14.45 -3.70
CA GLY A 107 -1.04 14.27 -5.03
C GLY A 107 -0.05 14.61 -6.14
N LYS A 108 -0.52 15.33 -7.17
CA LYS A 108 0.33 15.70 -8.31
C LYS A 108 1.55 16.51 -7.90
N VAL A 109 2.63 16.34 -8.66
CA VAL A 109 3.91 17.06 -8.50
C VAL A 109 4.30 17.83 -9.75
N ALA A 110 5.04 18.92 -9.58
CA ALA A 110 5.75 19.61 -10.65
C ALA A 110 7.15 20.01 -10.17
N ILE A 111 8.10 20.08 -11.09
CA ILE A 111 9.48 20.48 -10.80
C ILE A 111 9.72 21.85 -11.44
N ASP A 112 10.09 22.82 -10.63
CA ASP A 112 10.35 24.19 -11.07
C ASP A 112 11.73 24.31 -11.77
N SER A 113 12.00 25.45 -12.41
CA SER A 113 13.27 25.68 -13.13
C SER A 113 14.51 25.73 -12.23
N LEU A 114 14.34 25.79 -10.91
CA LEU A 114 15.41 25.77 -9.91
C LEU A 114 15.63 24.36 -9.34
N GLY A 115 14.87 23.36 -9.80
CA GLY A 115 14.93 21.98 -9.33
C GLY A 115 14.13 21.72 -8.06
N ASN A 116 13.33 22.67 -7.57
CA ASN A 116 12.44 22.40 -6.45
C ASN A 116 11.24 21.59 -6.93
N THR A 117 10.85 20.59 -6.14
CA THR A 117 9.61 19.85 -6.36
C THR A 117 8.49 20.53 -5.59
N VAL A 118 7.39 20.84 -6.25
CA VAL A 118 6.17 21.33 -5.62
C VAL A 118 5.13 20.22 -5.69
N VAL A 119 4.58 19.87 -4.54
CA VAL A 119 3.60 18.81 -4.38
C VAL A 119 2.29 19.37 -3.84
N VAL A 120 1.18 18.92 -4.43
CA VAL A 120 -0.15 19.19 -3.89
C VAL A 120 -0.39 18.25 -2.71
N GLU A 121 -0.83 18.80 -1.59
CA GLU A 121 -1.26 18.01 -0.44
C GLU A 121 -2.63 18.52 0.01
N GLY A 122 -3.69 17.84 -0.44
CA GLY A 122 -5.06 18.34 -0.28
C GLY A 122 -5.26 19.70 -0.96
N MET A 123 -5.41 20.76 -0.16
CA MET A 123 -5.67 22.14 -0.62
C MET A 123 -4.48 23.06 -0.35
N VAL A 124 -3.30 22.49 -0.11
CA VAL A 124 -2.05 23.24 0.06
C VAL A 124 -1.00 22.79 -0.95
N LEU A 125 -0.02 23.67 -1.17
CA LEU A 125 1.18 23.41 -1.95
C LEU A 125 2.37 23.34 -1.00
N ARG A 126 3.10 22.23 -1.02
CA ARG A 126 4.36 22.07 -0.28
C ARG A 126 5.51 22.14 -1.27
N LYS A 127 6.55 22.90 -0.94
CA LYS A 127 7.79 23.00 -1.72
C LYS A 127 8.84 22.11 -1.07
N ILE A 128 9.58 21.38 -1.91
CA ILE A 128 10.68 20.49 -1.54
C ILE A 128 11.90 20.96 -2.33
N THR A 129 12.96 21.39 -1.64
CA THR A 129 14.22 21.76 -2.29
C THR A 129 14.98 20.51 -2.78
N PRO A 130 15.98 20.65 -3.68
CA PRO A 130 16.87 19.54 -4.04
C PRO A 130 17.59 18.89 -2.85
N SER A 131 17.78 19.63 -1.75
CA SER A 131 18.33 19.11 -0.49
C SER A 131 17.30 18.38 0.39
N GLY A 132 16.05 18.27 -0.06
CA GLY A 132 14.96 17.60 0.65
C GLY A 132 14.25 18.46 1.70
N GLN A 133 14.52 19.78 1.78
CA GLN A 133 13.81 20.65 2.74
C GLN A 133 12.38 20.88 2.29
N VAL A 134 11.42 20.47 3.13
CA VAL A 134 9.98 20.67 2.91
C VAL A 134 9.50 21.90 3.68
N SER A 135 8.76 22.77 2.99
CA SER A 135 8.09 23.95 3.54
C SER A 135 6.72 24.18 2.89
N LEU A 136 5.75 24.71 3.62
CA LEU A 136 4.54 25.28 3.03
C LEU A 136 4.89 26.38 2.01
N LEU A 137 4.44 26.21 0.77
CA LEU A 137 4.54 27.23 -0.27
C LEU A 137 3.33 28.16 -0.24
N ALA A 138 2.12 27.60 -0.28
CA ALA A 138 0.87 28.35 -0.23
C ALA A 138 -0.30 27.46 0.19
N GLY A 139 -1.33 28.04 0.82
CA GLY A 139 -2.55 27.35 1.24
C GLY A 139 -2.65 27.21 2.76
N GLY A 140 -3.84 26.87 3.27
CA GLY A 140 -4.10 26.73 4.71
C GLY A 140 -4.83 27.91 5.34
N GLY A 141 -5.34 28.85 4.53
CA GLY A 141 -6.18 29.93 5.00
C GLY A 141 -7.50 29.43 5.63
N PRO A 142 -8.14 30.26 6.47
CA PRO A 142 -9.33 29.86 7.25
C PRO A 142 -10.48 29.45 6.32
N TRP A 143 -11.22 28.42 6.75
CA TRP A 143 -12.49 28.03 6.15
C TRP A 143 -13.58 28.99 6.65
N ASP A 144 -14.38 29.58 5.75
CA ASP A 144 -15.50 30.45 6.11
C ASP A 144 -16.83 29.67 6.12
N PRO A 145 -17.49 29.54 7.29
CA PRO A 145 -18.77 28.87 7.40
C PRO A 145 -19.93 29.57 6.67
N GLU A 146 -19.85 30.88 6.42
CA GLU A 146 -20.96 31.68 5.87
C GLU A 146 -20.96 31.75 4.33
N SER A 147 -19.78 31.71 3.69
CA SER A 147 -19.65 31.84 2.22
C SER A 147 -19.23 30.56 1.48
N GLY A 148 -18.83 29.50 2.21
CA GLY A 148 -18.25 28.30 1.61
C GLY A 148 -16.77 28.48 1.26
N LEU A 149 -16.24 27.70 0.31
CA LEU A 149 -14.83 27.73 -0.10
C LEU A 149 -14.35 29.18 -0.38
N LEU A 150 -13.54 29.76 0.50
CA LEU A 150 -12.91 31.06 0.26
C LEU A 150 -11.82 30.88 -0.79
N CYS A 151 -12.15 30.98 -2.07
CA CYS A 151 -11.20 30.88 -3.16
C CYS A 151 -10.34 32.15 -3.28
N LYS A 152 -9.39 32.35 -2.35
CA LYS A 152 -8.76 33.64 -2.07
C LYS A 152 -7.25 33.64 -2.37
N ASP A 153 -6.87 34.58 -3.22
CA ASP A 153 -5.48 34.95 -3.49
C ASP A 153 -4.82 35.60 -2.26
N GLY A 154 -3.50 35.52 -2.17
CA GLY A 154 -2.77 35.99 -0.99
C GLY A 154 -1.32 35.52 -1.01
N SER A 155 -0.73 35.37 0.17
CA SER A 155 0.64 34.87 0.31
C SER A 155 0.76 33.81 1.40
N GLY A 156 1.48 32.73 1.11
CA GLY A 156 1.76 31.65 2.06
C GLY A 156 0.48 31.06 2.67
N ALA A 157 0.44 30.99 4.00
CA ALA A 157 -0.66 30.38 4.75
C ALA A 157 -2.00 31.15 4.69
N THR A 158 -2.01 32.37 4.15
CA THR A 158 -3.24 33.17 4.03
C THR A 158 -4.06 32.85 2.78
N VAL A 159 -3.46 32.09 1.86
CA VAL A 159 -4.11 31.64 0.62
C VAL A 159 -5.12 30.54 0.95
N SER A 160 -6.25 30.58 0.27
CA SER A 160 -7.26 29.54 0.36
C SER A 160 -7.59 29.06 -1.05
N PHE A 161 -7.19 27.82 -1.37
CA PHE A 161 -7.53 27.15 -2.62
C PHE A 161 -8.84 26.37 -2.47
N GLY A 162 -9.52 26.07 -3.58
CA GLY A 162 -10.38 24.89 -3.65
C GLY A 162 -9.53 23.61 -3.78
N PRO A 163 -10.12 22.40 -3.74
CA PRO A 163 -9.44 21.19 -4.21
C PRO A 163 -8.64 21.43 -5.51
N ILE A 164 -7.34 21.18 -5.48
CA ILE A 164 -6.44 21.41 -6.62
C ILE A 164 -6.43 20.14 -7.49
N SER A 165 -6.80 20.25 -8.77
CA SER A 165 -6.87 19.08 -9.66
C SER A 165 -5.59 18.86 -10.49
N SER A 166 -4.85 19.93 -10.82
CA SER A 166 -3.57 19.81 -11.52
C SER A 166 -2.66 21.01 -11.28
N LEU A 167 -1.36 20.82 -11.51
CA LEU A 167 -0.35 21.87 -11.49
C LEU A 167 0.63 21.76 -12.67
N ALA A 168 1.27 22.86 -13.03
CA ALA A 168 2.32 22.93 -14.05
C ALA A 168 3.42 23.93 -13.65
N ALA A 169 4.68 23.60 -13.97
CA ALA A 169 5.80 24.50 -13.74
C ALA A 169 5.95 25.54 -14.86
N GLY A 170 6.04 26.80 -14.45
CA GLY A 170 6.22 27.97 -15.29
C GLY A 170 7.68 28.37 -15.53
N ASN A 171 7.85 29.64 -15.91
CA ASN A 171 9.15 30.30 -15.94
C ASN A 171 9.53 30.82 -14.54
N ASN A 172 10.83 31.02 -14.29
CA ASN A 172 11.34 31.68 -13.07
C ASN A 172 10.88 31.09 -11.72
N GLY A 173 10.61 29.79 -11.67
CA GLY A 173 10.15 29.13 -10.44
C GLY A 173 8.65 29.28 -10.15
N ASP A 174 7.87 29.86 -11.06
CA ASP A 174 6.42 29.97 -10.92
C ASP A 174 5.74 28.60 -11.07
N ILE A 175 4.66 28.38 -10.33
CA ILE A 175 3.78 27.21 -10.46
C ILE A 175 2.39 27.70 -10.83
N TYR A 176 1.75 27.04 -11.78
CA TYR A 176 0.35 27.27 -12.11
C TYR A 176 -0.49 26.13 -11.59
N VAL A 177 -1.64 26.43 -11.00
CA VAL A 177 -2.58 25.44 -10.48
C VAL A 177 -3.97 25.71 -11.02
N ILE A 178 -4.75 24.65 -11.16
CA ILE A 178 -6.20 24.75 -11.34
C ILE A 178 -6.89 24.19 -10.11
N ASP A 179 -7.78 24.98 -9.53
CA ASP A 179 -8.57 24.58 -8.38
C ASP A 179 -10.05 24.44 -8.73
N SER A 180 -10.79 23.74 -7.89
CA SER A 180 -12.23 23.50 -8.06
C SER A 180 -13.07 24.76 -7.93
N CYS A 181 -12.47 25.92 -7.70
CA CYS A 181 -13.15 27.21 -7.79
C CYS A 181 -13.32 27.66 -9.25
N GLY A 182 -12.85 26.87 -10.21
CA GLY A 182 -12.85 27.24 -11.63
C GLY A 182 -11.85 28.36 -11.92
N GLN A 183 -10.73 28.38 -11.21
CA GLN A 183 -9.68 29.37 -11.34
C GLN A 183 -8.37 28.71 -11.72
N VAL A 184 -7.64 29.37 -12.61
CA VAL A 184 -6.21 29.09 -12.83
C VAL A 184 -5.43 30.13 -12.08
N ARG A 185 -4.59 29.69 -11.14
CA ARG A 185 -3.78 30.57 -10.30
C ARG A 185 -2.31 30.40 -10.60
N LYS A 186 -1.58 31.51 -10.54
CA LYS A 186 -0.12 31.57 -10.54
C LYS A 186 0.36 31.67 -9.11
N VAL A 187 1.35 30.86 -8.77
CA VAL A 187 2.01 30.78 -7.46
C VAL A 187 3.49 31.05 -7.67
N THR A 188 4.00 32.13 -7.09
CA THR A 188 5.44 32.44 -7.20
C THR A 188 6.26 31.53 -6.31
N SER A 189 7.58 31.49 -6.52
CA SER A 189 8.50 30.75 -5.66
C SER A 189 8.53 31.20 -4.19
N ALA A 190 7.98 32.40 -3.90
CA ALA A 190 7.82 32.97 -2.56
C ALA A 190 6.43 32.68 -1.94
N GLY A 191 5.54 31.98 -2.67
CA GLY A 191 4.21 31.61 -2.17
C GLY A 191 3.14 32.66 -2.37
N THR A 192 3.39 33.70 -3.18
CA THR A 192 2.36 34.68 -3.56
C THR A 192 1.48 34.08 -4.65
N VAL A 193 0.16 34.16 -4.47
CA VAL A 193 -0.84 33.57 -5.35
C VAL A 193 -1.69 34.65 -5.98
N THR A 194 -1.81 34.62 -7.31
CA THR A 194 -2.64 35.53 -8.11
C THR A 194 -3.44 34.77 -9.15
N THR A 195 -4.69 35.14 -9.34
CA THR A 195 -5.59 34.58 -10.36
C THR A 195 -5.18 35.02 -11.76
N VAL A 196 -4.97 34.06 -12.66
CA VAL A 196 -4.62 34.27 -14.07
C VAL A 196 -5.88 34.24 -14.93
N ALA A 197 -6.76 33.28 -14.68
CA ALA A 197 -8.07 33.16 -15.29
C ALA A 197 -9.10 32.74 -14.24
N ASN A 198 -10.32 33.27 -14.35
CA ASN A 198 -11.41 32.99 -13.44
C ASN A 198 -12.66 32.54 -14.20
N ASN A 199 -13.66 32.07 -13.45
CA ASN A 199 -14.98 31.69 -13.98
C ASN A 199 -14.92 30.66 -15.11
N LEU A 200 -13.99 29.69 -15.02
CA LEU A 200 -13.94 28.58 -15.95
C LEU A 200 -15.16 27.68 -15.68
N ARG A 201 -16.24 27.86 -16.44
CA ARG A 201 -17.51 27.12 -16.32
C ARG A 201 -17.59 25.92 -17.26
N TYR A 202 -16.48 25.22 -17.37
CA TYR A 202 -16.40 24.00 -18.17
C TYR A 202 -16.54 22.78 -17.26
N GLY A 203 -16.60 21.57 -17.82
CA GLY A 203 -16.65 20.31 -17.08
C GLY A 203 -15.48 20.07 -16.11
N THR A 204 -15.05 18.82 -15.94
CA THR A 204 -13.99 18.50 -14.95
C THR A 204 -12.60 18.80 -15.53
N PHE A 205 -11.84 19.70 -14.90
CA PHE A 205 -10.45 19.98 -15.29
C PHE A 205 -9.49 18.89 -14.79
N SER A 206 -8.71 18.30 -15.68
CA SER A 206 -7.87 17.12 -15.37
C SER A 206 -6.37 17.33 -15.55
N GLY A 207 -5.95 18.02 -16.61
CA GLY A 207 -4.56 18.27 -16.95
C GLY A 207 -4.28 19.75 -17.13
N LEU A 208 -3.04 20.15 -16.82
CA LEU A 208 -2.53 21.51 -16.99
C LEU A 208 -1.07 21.43 -17.44
N THR A 209 -0.69 22.22 -18.45
CA THR A 209 0.71 22.39 -18.87
C THR A 209 1.00 23.84 -19.25
N PHE A 210 2.28 24.22 -19.25
CA PHE A 210 2.75 25.57 -19.57
C PHE A 210 3.79 25.51 -20.68
N ASP A 211 3.54 26.23 -21.77
CA ASP A 211 4.52 26.42 -22.83
C ASP A 211 5.44 27.58 -22.48
N LYS A 212 6.69 27.27 -22.13
CA LYS A 212 7.70 28.25 -21.73
C LYS A 212 8.02 29.27 -22.83
N ALA A 213 7.92 28.89 -24.10
CA ALA A 213 8.26 29.76 -25.21
C ALA A 213 7.19 30.82 -25.45
N SER A 214 5.92 30.43 -25.43
CA SER A 214 4.79 31.36 -25.66
C SER A 214 4.20 31.95 -24.38
N SER A 215 4.55 31.40 -23.22
CA SER A 215 3.92 31.67 -21.93
C SER A 215 2.41 31.39 -21.88
N ASN A 216 1.92 30.56 -22.82
CA ASN A 216 0.54 30.08 -22.81
C ASN A 216 0.40 28.90 -21.83
N LEU A 217 -0.77 28.80 -21.21
CA LEU A 217 -1.20 27.60 -20.49
C LEU A 217 -2.16 26.81 -21.37
N TYR A 218 -2.10 25.49 -21.24
CA TYR A 218 -3.07 24.60 -21.87
C TYR A 218 -3.63 23.65 -20.84
N LEU A 219 -4.93 23.40 -20.90
CA LEU A 219 -5.61 22.54 -19.96
C LEU A 219 -6.68 21.70 -20.65
N THR A 220 -6.95 20.53 -20.09
CA THR A 220 -7.97 19.61 -20.58
C THR A 220 -9.23 19.72 -19.75
N VAL A 221 -10.35 19.58 -20.44
CA VAL A 221 -11.69 19.56 -19.86
C VAL A 221 -12.30 18.20 -20.18
N GLN A 222 -12.78 17.52 -19.15
CA GLN A 222 -13.54 16.27 -19.24
C GLN A 222 -15.03 16.54 -19.08
N ASP A 223 -15.85 15.60 -19.53
CA ASP A 223 -17.27 15.63 -19.19
C ASP A 223 -17.43 15.53 -17.68
N GLY A 224 -18.29 16.37 -17.10
CA GLY A 224 -18.36 16.51 -15.66
C GLY A 224 -19.58 17.25 -15.18
N TRP A 225 -19.80 17.19 -13.87
CA TRP A 225 -20.90 17.89 -13.22
C TRP A 225 -20.48 19.29 -12.80
N VAL A 226 -21.23 20.29 -13.26
CA VAL A 226 -21.11 21.68 -12.83
C VAL A 226 -22.49 22.13 -12.36
N ASN A 227 -22.60 22.53 -11.08
CA ASN A 227 -23.86 23.02 -10.51
C ASN A 227 -25.07 22.11 -10.81
N ASN A 228 -24.92 20.80 -10.57
CA ASN A 228 -25.94 19.77 -10.82
C ASN A 228 -26.38 19.62 -12.30
N THR A 229 -25.58 20.15 -13.24
CA THR A 229 -25.75 19.94 -14.69
C THR A 229 -24.56 19.15 -15.22
N TYR A 230 -24.82 18.07 -15.94
CA TYR A 230 -23.76 17.31 -16.61
C TYR A 230 -23.39 18.00 -17.91
N LEU A 231 -22.16 18.49 -18.00
CA LEU A 231 -21.61 19.13 -19.20
C LEU A 231 -20.74 18.12 -19.95
N GLN A 232 -21.04 17.92 -21.23
CA GLN A 232 -20.21 17.14 -22.15
C GLN A 232 -19.29 18.08 -22.91
N GLU A 233 -18.09 18.32 -22.41
CA GLU A 233 -17.18 19.32 -22.97
C GLU A 233 -15.75 18.78 -23.02
N PRO A 234 -15.48 17.75 -23.85
CA PRO A 234 -14.16 17.16 -23.97
C PRO A 234 -13.27 18.07 -24.83
N LEU A 235 -12.68 19.08 -24.18
CA LEU A 235 -11.95 20.18 -24.82
C LEU A 235 -10.50 20.24 -24.39
N VAL A 236 -9.68 20.86 -25.24
CA VAL A 236 -8.38 21.42 -24.88
C VAL A 236 -8.50 22.93 -24.97
N LEU A 237 -8.31 23.62 -23.84
CA LEU A 237 -8.34 25.09 -23.78
C LEU A 237 -6.92 25.65 -23.78
N GLN A 238 -6.77 26.82 -24.38
CA GLN A 238 -5.59 27.67 -24.31
C GLN A 238 -5.91 28.91 -23.47
N ILE A 239 -5.00 29.26 -22.57
CA ILE A 239 -5.03 30.52 -21.81
C ILE A 239 -3.80 31.34 -22.17
N SER A 240 -4.01 32.55 -22.67
CA SER A 240 -2.93 33.48 -23.00
C SER A 240 -2.24 34.02 -21.75
N PRO A 241 -1.03 34.62 -21.85
CA PRO A 241 -0.37 35.26 -20.71
C PRO A 241 -1.21 36.36 -20.06
N GLY A 242 -2.13 36.97 -20.82
CA GLY A 242 -3.09 37.97 -20.33
C GLY A 242 -4.36 37.39 -19.72
N GLY A 243 -4.47 36.07 -19.58
CA GLY A 243 -5.62 35.39 -18.96
C GLY A 243 -6.80 35.13 -19.90
N ALA A 244 -6.66 35.40 -21.20
CA ALA A 244 -7.74 35.15 -22.17
C ALA A 244 -7.86 33.66 -22.47
N VAL A 245 -9.06 33.10 -22.30
CA VAL A 245 -9.36 31.67 -22.47
C VAL A 245 -10.00 31.44 -23.85
N SER A 246 -9.53 30.42 -24.57
CA SER A 246 -10.09 30.02 -25.87
C SER A 246 -10.03 28.51 -26.05
N THR A 247 -10.95 27.95 -26.84
CA THR A 247 -10.90 26.53 -27.22
C THR A 247 -9.84 26.33 -28.30
N LEU A 248 -8.82 25.54 -28.00
CA LEU A 248 -7.79 25.16 -28.96
C LEU A 248 -8.29 24.01 -29.86
N ALA A 249 -8.85 22.96 -29.25
CA ALA A 249 -9.36 21.79 -29.95
C ALA A 249 -10.49 21.09 -29.19
N GLY A 250 -11.27 20.28 -29.89
CA GLY A 250 -12.43 19.58 -29.35
C GLY A 250 -13.73 20.33 -29.61
N LYS A 251 -14.86 19.63 -29.40
CA LYS A 251 -16.18 20.16 -29.70
C LYS A 251 -17.11 20.06 -28.48
N PRO A 252 -17.65 21.17 -27.97
CA PRO A 252 -18.64 21.14 -26.90
C PRO A 252 -19.86 20.33 -27.32
N GLY A 253 -20.37 19.51 -26.40
CA GLY A 253 -21.53 18.63 -26.58
C GLY A 253 -21.27 17.37 -27.39
N VAL A 254 -20.02 17.07 -27.79
CA VAL A 254 -19.70 15.92 -28.65
C VAL A 254 -18.47 15.17 -28.14
N THR A 255 -18.72 14.13 -27.35
CA THR A 255 -17.72 13.13 -26.96
C THR A 255 -17.55 12.09 -28.08
N GLY A 256 -16.31 11.77 -28.44
CA GLY A 256 -16.03 10.78 -29.49
C GLY A 256 -14.58 10.79 -29.93
N TYR A 257 -14.29 10.18 -31.08
CA TYR A 257 -12.95 10.06 -31.63
C TYR A 257 -12.94 10.56 -33.09
N ALA A 258 -12.21 11.64 -33.34
CA ALA A 258 -11.91 12.11 -34.69
C ALA A 258 -10.65 12.97 -34.66
N ASP A 259 -9.70 12.70 -35.56
CA ASP A 259 -8.62 13.63 -35.88
C ASP A 259 -9.15 14.77 -36.76
N GLY A 260 -8.48 15.92 -36.76
CA GLY A 260 -8.92 17.10 -37.50
C GLY A 260 -8.42 18.41 -36.91
N GLN A 261 -8.75 19.52 -37.56
CA GLN A 261 -8.32 20.85 -37.12
C GLN A 261 -9.29 21.45 -36.09
N GLY A 262 -8.75 21.87 -34.95
CA GLY A 262 -9.47 22.59 -33.90
C GLY A 262 -10.76 21.87 -33.45
N GLY A 263 -11.91 22.52 -33.67
CA GLY A 263 -13.23 21.98 -33.32
C GLY A 263 -13.76 20.86 -34.21
N ALA A 264 -13.05 20.50 -35.29
CA ALA A 264 -13.36 19.31 -36.07
C ALA A 264 -12.87 18.01 -35.39
N ALA A 265 -11.87 18.11 -34.51
CA ALA A 265 -11.41 16.98 -33.72
C ALA A 265 -12.37 16.67 -32.56
N LEU A 266 -12.50 15.39 -32.22
CA LEU A 266 -13.29 14.91 -31.09
C LEU A 266 -12.40 14.17 -30.09
N PHE A 267 -12.71 14.31 -28.80
CA PHE A 267 -12.05 13.63 -27.69
C PHE A 267 -13.05 12.84 -26.83
N GLY A 268 -12.55 11.80 -26.17
CA GLY A 268 -13.21 10.94 -25.22
C GLY A 268 -12.51 11.01 -23.87
N GLN A 269 -12.91 11.97 -23.03
CA GLN A 269 -12.31 12.25 -21.71
C GLN A 269 -10.81 12.61 -21.78
N PRO A 270 -10.43 13.75 -22.39
CA PRO A 270 -9.03 14.16 -22.42
C PRO A 270 -8.53 14.40 -20.98
N SER A 271 -7.44 13.76 -20.57
CA SER A 271 -6.92 13.83 -19.19
C SER A 271 -5.59 14.57 -19.11
N ASN A 272 -4.46 13.88 -18.97
CA ASN A 272 -3.16 14.53 -18.88
C ASN A 272 -2.77 15.21 -20.20
N ILE A 273 -2.07 16.32 -20.09
CA ILE A 273 -1.57 17.13 -21.20
C ILE A 273 -0.15 17.58 -20.91
N MET A 274 0.66 17.64 -21.96
CA MET A 274 2.04 18.13 -21.89
C MET A 274 2.45 18.78 -23.21
N VAL A 275 3.45 19.64 -23.16
CA VAL A 275 3.99 20.36 -24.32
C VAL A 275 5.43 19.93 -24.59
N ASP A 276 5.79 19.76 -25.87
CA ASP A 276 7.18 19.54 -26.28
C ASP A 276 7.96 20.84 -26.47
N GLY A 277 9.28 20.73 -26.65
CA GLY A 277 10.14 21.90 -26.92
C GLY A 277 9.85 22.60 -28.25
N ALA A 278 9.07 21.98 -29.14
CA ALA A 278 8.61 22.57 -30.40
C ALA A 278 7.24 23.24 -30.28
N GLY A 279 6.59 23.20 -29.11
CA GLY A 279 5.26 23.77 -28.85
C GLY A 279 4.07 22.91 -29.33
N ASN A 280 4.27 21.62 -29.60
CA ASN A 280 3.17 20.68 -29.83
C ASN A 280 2.67 20.13 -28.49
N LEU A 281 1.37 19.87 -28.41
CA LEU A 281 0.74 19.30 -27.22
C LEU A 281 0.51 17.81 -27.43
N PHE A 282 0.67 17.04 -26.35
CA PHE A 282 0.32 15.63 -26.29
C PHE A 282 -0.73 15.44 -25.21
N VAL A 283 -1.86 14.87 -25.61
CA VAL A 283 -3.06 14.74 -24.79
C VAL A 283 -3.41 13.27 -24.68
N ASN A 284 -3.62 12.81 -23.46
CA ASN A 284 -4.20 11.49 -23.24
C ASN A 284 -5.71 11.54 -23.48
N ASP A 285 -6.19 10.73 -24.42
CA ASP A 285 -7.59 10.61 -24.78
C ASP A 285 -8.14 9.27 -24.26
N CYS A 286 -8.53 9.32 -22.98
CA CYS A 286 -8.75 8.17 -22.10
C CYS A 286 -9.69 7.11 -22.63
N ILE A 287 -10.94 7.48 -22.93
CA ILE A 287 -11.99 6.53 -23.33
C ILE A 287 -11.67 5.96 -24.70
N ASN A 288 -11.05 6.77 -25.56
CA ASN A 288 -10.67 6.35 -26.89
C ASN A 288 -9.39 5.50 -26.91
N GLY A 289 -8.69 5.34 -25.78
CA GLY A 289 -7.44 4.58 -25.72
C GLY A 289 -6.37 5.16 -26.66
N ALA A 290 -6.32 6.48 -26.78
CA ALA A 290 -5.47 7.16 -27.77
C ALA A 290 -4.56 8.20 -27.11
N ILE A 291 -3.39 8.41 -27.70
CA ILE A 291 -2.54 9.59 -27.42
C ILE A 291 -2.61 10.51 -28.63
N ARG A 292 -3.07 11.73 -28.38
CA ARG A 292 -3.36 12.73 -29.40
C ARG A 292 -2.27 13.79 -29.39
N LYS A 293 -1.76 14.14 -30.57
CA LYS A 293 -0.85 15.26 -30.78
C LYS A 293 -1.63 16.43 -31.37
N ILE A 294 -1.45 17.62 -30.80
CA ILE A 294 -1.98 18.88 -31.31
C ILE A 294 -0.80 19.76 -31.73
N ASP A 295 -0.73 20.12 -33.01
CA ASP A 295 0.31 21.03 -33.50
C ASP A 295 -0.02 22.52 -33.26
N LYS A 296 0.91 23.40 -33.61
CA LYS A 296 0.76 24.86 -33.48
C LYS A 296 -0.38 25.46 -34.31
N ASN A 297 -0.88 24.75 -35.31
CA ASN A 297 -2.03 25.15 -36.13
C ASN A 297 -3.35 24.56 -35.61
N ALA A 298 -3.32 23.98 -34.39
CA ALA A 298 -4.41 23.26 -33.77
C ALA A 298 -4.87 22.02 -34.54
N THR A 299 -4.01 21.42 -35.37
CA THR A 299 -4.31 20.14 -36.03
C THR A 299 -4.10 19.01 -35.05
N VAL A 300 -5.17 18.25 -34.79
CA VAL A 300 -5.16 17.06 -33.94
C VAL A 300 -4.90 15.83 -34.80
N SER A 301 -3.91 15.05 -34.41
CA SER A 301 -3.55 13.75 -35.01
C SER A 301 -3.34 12.71 -33.92
N SER A 302 -3.62 11.44 -34.21
CA SER A 302 -3.36 10.34 -33.28
C SER A 302 -1.95 9.79 -33.48
N ILE A 303 -1.13 9.81 -32.44
CA ILE A 303 0.16 9.10 -32.44
C ILE A 303 0.00 7.68 -31.92
N VAL A 304 -0.96 7.44 -31.03
CA VAL A 304 -1.40 6.10 -30.63
C VAL A 304 -2.89 5.99 -30.92
N ALA A 305 -3.30 4.95 -31.66
CA ALA A 305 -4.67 4.78 -32.14
C ALA A 305 -5.48 3.82 -31.24
N PRO A 306 -6.83 3.92 -31.23
CA PRO A 306 -7.72 3.14 -30.35
C PRO A 306 -7.63 1.61 -30.42
N THR A 307 -6.96 1.05 -31.43
CA THR A 307 -6.88 -0.41 -31.67
C THR A 307 -5.70 -1.10 -30.99
N SER A 308 -4.82 -0.35 -30.30
CA SER A 308 -3.75 -0.97 -29.52
C SER A 308 -4.27 -1.38 -28.15
N ASN A 309 -3.97 -2.61 -27.71
CA ASN A 309 -4.09 -3.06 -26.31
C ASN A 309 -3.17 -2.27 -25.34
N LEU A 310 -2.78 -1.05 -25.70
CA LEU A 310 -1.88 -0.17 -24.99
C LEU A 310 -2.70 0.95 -24.33
N VAL A 311 -2.87 0.76 -23.03
CA VAL A 311 -2.92 1.76 -21.96
C VAL A 311 -4.27 2.47 -21.71
N HIS A 312 -4.79 2.13 -20.53
CA HIS A 312 -5.80 2.85 -19.76
C HIS A 312 -5.28 4.21 -19.29
N CYS A 313 -6.14 5.23 -19.18
CA CYS A 313 -5.91 6.54 -18.55
C CYS A 313 -4.65 6.66 -17.67
N PRO A 314 -3.45 6.94 -18.23
CA PRO A 314 -2.23 7.10 -17.45
C PRO A 314 -2.42 8.21 -16.43
N SER A 315 -1.99 7.96 -15.19
CA SER A 315 -2.08 8.90 -14.09
C SER A 315 -1.17 10.12 -14.32
N GLN A 316 -0.09 9.96 -15.11
CA GLN A 316 0.80 11.05 -15.49
C GLN A 316 1.43 10.88 -16.89
N LEU A 317 1.67 12.00 -17.57
CA LEU A 317 2.45 12.11 -18.80
C LEU A 317 3.65 13.02 -18.58
N MET A 318 4.82 12.62 -19.10
CA MET A 318 6.07 13.40 -19.04
C MET A 318 6.85 13.30 -20.35
N MET A 319 7.74 14.26 -20.63
CA MET A 319 8.66 14.18 -21.76
C MET A 319 10.08 13.95 -21.29
N GLU A 320 10.79 13.09 -22.01
CA GLU A 320 12.24 13.07 -21.94
C GLU A 320 12.87 14.16 -22.81
N ALA A 321 14.11 14.53 -22.48
CA ALA A 321 14.92 15.40 -23.35
C ALA A 321 15.14 14.81 -24.75
N SER A 322 15.01 13.49 -24.90
CA SER A 322 15.05 12.76 -26.18
C SER A 322 13.80 12.99 -27.06
N GLY A 323 12.74 13.58 -26.51
CA GLY A 323 11.44 13.74 -27.15
C GLY A 323 10.47 12.57 -26.93
N ASN A 324 10.90 11.48 -26.28
CA ASN A 324 10.00 10.38 -25.95
C ASN A 324 8.98 10.80 -24.89
N LEU A 325 7.75 10.31 -25.04
CA LEU A 325 6.71 10.39 -24.04
C LEU A 325 6.90 9.29 -23.01
N VAL A 326 6.80 9.65 -21.74
CA VAL A 326 6.80 8.74 -20.60
C VAL A 326 5.42 8.77 -19.99
N LEU A 327 4.77 7.62 -19.95
CA LEU A 327 3.44 7.43 -19.40
C LEU A 327 3.58 6.66 -18.10
N VAL A 328 2.99 7.18 -17.04
CA VAL A 328 2.88 6.46 -15.77
C VAL A 328 1.45 5.99 -15.66
N ASP A 329 1.27 4.68 -15.67
CA ASP A 329 -0.01 4.02 -15.43
C ASP A 329 0.10 3.18 -14.15
N GLY A 330 -0.87 3.32 -13.26
CA GLY A 330 -0.94 2.52 -12.03
C GLY A 330 -1.12 1.03 -12.31
N VAL A 331 -1.53 0.65 -13.53
CA VAL A 331 -1.73 -0.74 -13.97
C VAL A 331 -0.57 -1.25 -14.84
N SER A 332 0.00 -0.42 -15.71
CA SER A 332 1.03 -0.84 -16.69
C SER A 332 2.46 -0.44 -16.33
N GLY A 333 2.66 0.31 -15.23
CA GLY A 333 3.95 0.86 -14.85
C GLY A 333 4.35 2.09 -15.69
N ILE A 334 5.65 2.27 -15.88
CA ILE A 334 6.20 3.38 -16.68
C ILE A 334 6.42 2.90 -18.13
N SER A 335 5.64 3.42 -19.07
CA SER A 335 5.81 3.15 -20.50
C SER A 335 6.50 4.30 -21.21
N ARG A 336 7.37 4.02 -22.19
CA ARG A 336 7.99 5.02 -23.06
C ARG A 336 7.50 4.86 -24.49
N ILE A 337 7.02 5.94 -25.09
CA ILE A 337 6.49 6.00 -26.46
C ILE A 337 7.30 7.05 -27.24
N SER A 338 7.71 6.71 -28.46
CA SER A 338 8.41 7.65 -29.34
C SER A 338 7.47 8.77 -29.79
N PRO A 339 7.99 9.91 -30.28
CA PRO A 339 7.15 10.96 -30.88
C PRO A 339 6.23 10.47 -32.03
N GLN A 340 6.58 9.34 -32.66
CA GLN A 340 5.83 8.70 -33.74
C GLN A 340 4.87 7.60 -33.24
N GLY A 341 4.69 7.46 -31.92
CA GLY A 341 3.72 6.53 -31.35
C GLY A 341 4.21 5.09 -31.18
N GLN A 342 5.49 4.83 -31.38
CA GLN A 342 6.04 3.47 -31.23
C GLN A 342 6.44 3.23 -29.77
N MET A 343 6.11 2.07 -29.23
CA MET A 343 6.59 1.66 -27.91
C MET A 343 8.12 1.51 -27.94
N VAL A 344 8.82 2.26 -27.10
CA VAL A 344 10.29 2.26 -27.00
C VAL A 344 10.76 1.31 -25.90
N SER A 345 10.10 1.34 -24.75
CA SER A 345 10.38 0.43 -23.62
C SER A 345 9.25 0.49 -22.60
N THR A 346 9.01 -0.61 -21.89
CA THR A 346 8.16 -0.65 -20.70
C THR A 346 9.03 -0.96 -19.48
N MET A 347 9.00 -0.09 -18.50
CA MET A 347 9.60 -0.30 -17.19
C MET A 347 8.46 -0.58 -16.20
N PRO A 348 8.25 -1.84 -15.76
CA PRO A 348 7.37 -2.07 -14.62
C PRO A 348 7.92 -1.25 -13.45
N LEU A 349 7.04 -0.52 -12.75
CA LEU A 349 7.45 0.26 -11.58
C LEU A 349 8.14 -0.67 -10.57
N PRO A 350 9.27 -0.27 -9.95
CA PRO A 350 9.67 -0.86 -8.68
C PRO A 350 8.64 -0.42 -7.66
N VAL A 351 7.70 -1.29 -7.29
CA VAL A 351 6.60 -0.92 -6.41
C VAL A 351 7.11 -0.83 -4.97
N ILE A 352 7.15 0.39 -4.42
CA ILE A 352 6.95 0.60 -2.98
C ILE A 352 5.50 0.18 -2.71
N ALA A 353 5.30 -0.95 -2.03
CA ALA A 353 4.00 -1.56 -1.76
C ALA A 353 2.99 -0.54 -1.20
N ASN A 354 2.08 -0.09 -2.05
CA ASN A 354 1.01 0.81 -1.67
C ASN A 354 -0.23 0.44 -2.46
N ASN A 355 -0.94 -0.62 -2.05
CA ASN A 355 -2.23 -0.97 -2.62
C ASN A 355 -3.17 -1.48 -1.52
N ASP A 356 -4.02 -0.56 -1.03
CA ASP A 356 -5.25 -0.85 -0.32
C ASP A 356 -6.35 -1.05 -1.38
N PHE A 357 -6.82 -2.29 -1.56
CA PHE A 357 -8.01 -2.62 -2.35
C PHE A 357 -9.05 -3.29 -1.45
N SER A 358 -9.64 -2.50 -0.56
CA SER A 358 -10.88 -2.84 0.13
C SER A 358 -12.07 -2.69 -0.84
N GLY A 359 -12.45 -3.77 -1.55
CA GLY A 359 -13.58 -3.63 -2.49
C GLY A 359 -14.18 -4.85 -3.20
N ASN A 360 -13.85 -6.12 -2.90
CA ASN A 360 -14.50 -7.25 -3.59
C ASN A 360 -15.47 -8.05 -2.67
N PRO A 361 -16.78 -8.13 -2.97
CA PRO A 361 -17.79 -8.77 -2.12
C PRO A 361 -17.89 -10.31 -2.22
N TYR A 362 -16.96 -11.00 -2.88
CA TYR A 362 -17.11 -12.44 -3.18
C TYR A 362 -16.14 -13.35 -2.42
N TYR A 363 -16.20 -13.35 -1.08
CA TYR A 363 -15.52 -14.38 -0.25
C TYR A 363 -16.37 -14.72 0.99
N PRO A 364 -16.35 -15.99 1.46
CA PRO A 364 -17.28 -16.49 2.48
C PRO A 364 -17.11 -15.78 3.85
N PRO A 365 -18.17 -15.77 4.67
CA PRO A 365 -18.23 -14.95 5.88
C PRO A 365 -17.53 -15.62 7.08
N SER A 366 -16.22 -15.41 7.21
CA SER A 366 -15.52 -15.22 8.50
C SER A 366 -14.02 -14.96 8.29
N THR A 367 -13.64 -13.68 8.40
CA THR A 367 -12.33 -13.17 8.86
C THR A 367 -11.06 -14.01 8.57
N LYS A 368 -10.40 -13.86 7.40
CA LYS A 368 -8.97 -14.29 7.24
C LYS A 368 -8.28 -13.90 5.91
N LEU A 369 -8.25 -12.61 5.54
CA LEU A 369 -7.63 -12.13 4.28
C LEU A 369 -6.25 -11.45 4.43
N TRP A 370 -5.50 -11.70 5.52
CA TRP A 370 -4.26 -10.96 5.81
C TRP A 370 -3.01 -11.83 6.05
N GLU A 371 -3.04 -13.13 5.79
CA GLU A 371 -1.85 -13.96 5.93
C GLU A 371 -0.91 -13.69 4.74
N ARG A 372 0.21 -12.99 4.97
CA ARG A 372 1.33 -12.94 4.01
C ARG A 372 2.20 -14.15 4.26
N PRO A 373 2.05 -15.24 3.49
CA PRO A 373 2.83 -16.45 3.70
C PRO A 373 4.30 -16.12 3.54
N MET A 374 5.15 -16.64 4.42
CA MET A 374 6.59 -16.56 4.24
C MET A 374 7.26 -17.85 4.68
N THR A 375 8.34 -18.20 4.00
CA THR A 375 9.17 -19.37 4.30
C THR A 375 10.61 -19.11 3.86
N LEU A 376 11.51 -20.04 4.18
CA LEU A 376 12.87 -20.05 3.63
C LEU A 376 12.96 -21.05 2.49
N ASP A 377 13.72 -20.71 1.45
CA ASP A 377 14.20 -21.70 0.50
C ASP A 377 15.47 -22.41 1.01
N SER A 378 15.87 -23.48 0.31
CA SER A 378 17.05 -24.29 0.66
C SER A 378 18.38 -23.53 0.60
N SER A 379 18.40 -22.33 0.00
CA SER A 379 19.57 -21.46 -0.06
C SER A 379 19.54 -20.37 1.03
N GLY A 380 18.57 -20.42 1.95
CA GLY A 380 18.43 -19.47 3.06
C GLY A 380 17.83 -18.13 2.63
N ASN A 381 17.26 -18.05 1.42
CA ASN A 381 16.54 -16.87 0.96
C ASN A 381 15.12 -16.90 1.53
N ILE A 382 14.55 -15.73 1.76
CA ILE A 382 13.15 -15.64 2.19
C ILE A 382 12.28 -15.59 0.96
N VAL A 383 11.21 -16.34 0.98
CA VAL A 383 10.17 -16.31 -0.04
C VAL A 383 8.87 -15.93 0.64
N PHE A 384 8.13 -15.00 0.04
CA PHE A 384 6.86 -14.56 0.59
C PHE A 384 5.84 -14.22 -0.50
N GLY A 385 4.56 -14.33 -0.15
CA GLY A 385 3.46 -13.93 -1.01
C GLY A 385 3.07 -12.47 -0.81
N ASN A 386 2.91 -11.72 -1.90
CA ASN A 386 2.50 -10.32 -1.91
C ASN A 386 1.19 -10.12 -2.68
N PHE A 387 0.15 -10.86 -2.28
CA PHE A 387 -1.22 -10.88 -2.84
C PHE A 387 -1.34 -11.30 -4.33
N THR A 388 -0.54 -10.76 -5.25
CA THR A 388 -0.56 -11.08 -6.69
C THR A 388 0.75 -11.66 -7.21
N ALA A 389 1.78 -11.75 -6.37
CA ALA A 389 3.09 -12.28 -6.71
C ALA A 389 3.71 -13.12 -5.58
N ILE A 390 4.76 -13.86 -5.94
CA ILE A 390 5.69 -14.53 -5.04
C ILE A 390 7.03 -13.81 -5.16
N ASP A 391 7.44 -13.18 -4.07
CA ASP A 391 8.68 -12.43 -3.97
C ASP A 391 9.73 -13.21 -3.18
N LYS A 392 10.99 -12.90 -3.44
CA LYS A 392 12.16 -13.53 -2.84
C LYS A 392 13.16 -12.47 -2.38
N ILE A 393 13.69 -12.64 -1.17
CA ILE A 393 14.84 -11.89 -0.66
C ILE A 393 16.04 -12.81 -0.61
N SER A 394 17.08 -12.45 -1.35
CA SER A 394 18.36 -13.14 -1.25
C SER A 394 18.95 -13.08 0.18
N SER A 395 19.85 -14.00 0.50
CA SER A 395 20.64 -13.95 1.75
C SER A 395 21.47 -12.66 1.91
N THR A 396 21.70 -11.91 0.83
CA THR A 396 22.37 -10.59 0.85
C THR A 396 21.37 -9.42 0.94
N GLY A 397 20.08 -9.69 1.12
CA GLY A 397 19.04 -8.66 1.32
C GLY A 397 18.43 -8.07 0.05
N VAL A 398 18.83 -8.54 -1.14
CA VAL A 398 18.24 -8.09 -2.42
C VAL A 398 16.86 -8.71 -2.59
N VAL A 399 15.84 -7.87 -2.77
CA VAL A 399 14.45 -8.28 -3.07
C VAL A 399 14.26 -8.42 -4.58
N SER A 400 13.56 -9.47 -5.00
CA SER A 400 13.22 -9.75 -6.40
C SER A 400 11.89 -10.49 -6.49
N THR A 401 11.09 -10.22 -7.51
CA THR A 401 9.90 -11.02 -7.80
C THR A 401 10.29 -12.31 -8.50
N LEU A 402 9.94 -13.45 -7.90
CA LEU A 402 10.23 -14.77 -8.45
C LEU A 402 9.19 -15.16 -9.50
N ALA A 403 7.91 -14.95 -9.21
CA ALA A 403 6.81 -15.23 -10.14
C ALA A 403 5.59 -14.35 -9.85
N GLY A 404 4.81 -14.04 -10.88
CA GLY A 404 3.69 -13.12 -10.73
C GLY A 404 4.06 -11.67 -11.06
N THR A 405 3.07 -10.81 -10.88
CA THR A 405 3.22 -9.35 -10.99
C THR A 405 2.49 -8.68 -9.84
N ASP A 406 2.85 -7.46 -9.50
CA ASP A 406 2.23 -6.74 -8.38
C ASP A 406 0.84 -6.16 -8.72
N ILE A 407 0.29 -6.51 -9.88
CA ILE A 407 -0.85 -5.81 -10.47
C ILE A 407 -1.88 -6.77 -11.06
N VAL A 408 -1.44 -7.84 -11.72
CA VAL A 408 -2.35 -8.79 -12.36
C VAL A 408 -2.69 -9.92 -11.40
N SER A 409 -3.89 -9.84 -10.83
CA SER A 409 -4.45 -10.94 -10.04
C SER A 409 -5.09 -12.00 -10.95
N GLY A 410 -4.83 -13.27 -10.65
CA GLY A 410 -5.38 -14.39 -11.40
C GLY A 410 -4.79 -15.72 -10.94
N ASP A 411 -5.06 -16.79 -11.70
CA ASP A 411 -4.63 -18.16 -11.43
C ASP A 411 -3.79 -18.75 -12.57
N GLN A 412 -3.42 -17.93 -13.56
CA GLN A 412 -2.67 -18.33 -14.73
C GLN A 412 -1.26 -18.84 -14.37
N ASN A 413 -0.94 -20.05 -14.85
CA ASN A 413 0.41 -20.59 -14.83
C ASN A 413 1.29 -19.92 -15.90
N GLY A 414 2.59 -19.85 -15.67
CA GLY A 414 3.52 -19.21 -16.59
C GLY A 414 4.91 -19.05 -15.99
N ALA A 415 5.86 -18.57 -16.80
CA ALA A 415 7.20 -18.26 -16.33
C ALA A 415 7.30 -16.81 -15.84
N GLY A 416 7.86 -16.61 -14.65
CA GLY A 416 8.11 -15.30 -14.06
C GLY A 416 6.84 -14.44 -14.02
N GLN A 417 6.89 -13.30 -14.68
CA GLN A 417 5.80 -12.32 -14.74
C GLN A 417 4.56 -12.79 -15.52
N LEU A 418 4.65 -13.88 -16.29
CA LEU A 418 3.50 -14.43 -17.01
C LEU A 418 2.58 -15.27 -16.10
N ALA A 419 3.06 -15.66 -14.92
CA ALA A 419 2.21 -16.26 -13.90
C ALA A 419 1.34 -15.21 -13.22
N GLN A 420 0.23 -15.61 -12.62
CA GLN A 420 -0.68 -14.73 -11.88
C GLN A 420 -1.09 -15.38 -10.55
N PHE A 421 -1.28 -14.57 -9.50
CA PHE A 421 -1.72 -15.05 -8.18
C PHE A 421 -2.93 -14.27 -7.66
N ARG A 422 -3.75 -14.89 -6.81
CA ARG A 422 -4.91 -14.24 -6.16
C ARG A 422 -4.96 -14.60 -4.68
N GLY A 423 -4.15 -13.91 -3.90
CA GLY A 423 -3.99 -14.12 -2.46
C GLY A 423 -3.38 -15.49 -2.17
N PRO A 424 -2.07 -15.69 -2.42
CA PRO A 424 -1.43 -16.96 -2.08
C PRO A 424 -1.61 -17.28 -0.59
N HIS A 425 -2.04 -18.50 -0.28
CA HIS A 425 -2.15 -19.00 1.10
C HIS A 425 -0.77 -19.52 1.57
N LYS A 426 -0.65 -20.54 2.41
CA LYS A 426 0.67 -21.05 2.86
C LYS A 426 1.59 -21.47 1.69
N ILE A 427 2.89 -21.21 1.87
CA ILE A 427 3.97 -21.58 0.94
C ILE A 427 4.97 -22.47 1.70
N VAL A 428 5.41 -23.56 1.08
CA VAL A 428 6.48 -24.43 1.57
C VAL A 428 7.55 -24.64 0.50
N ALA A 429 8.80 -24.85 0.90
CA ALA A 429 9.91 -25.10 -0.02
C ALA A 429 10.43 -26.54 0.09
N ASP A 430 10.81 -27.14 -1.03
CA ASP A 430 11.57 -28.39 -1.04
C ASP A 430 13.09 -28.17 -1.00
N ALA A 431 13.84 -29.24 -0.76
CA ALA A 431 15.31 -29.21 -0.69
C ALA A 431 15.96 -28.75 -2.01
N ALA A 432 15.28 -28.92 -3.15
CA ALA A 432 15.74 -28.45 -4.46
C ALA A 432 15.42 -26.95 -4.70
N GLY A 433 14.76 -26.30 -3.75
CA GLY A 433 14.40 -24.88 -3.83
C GLY A 433 13.12 -24.61 -4.63
N ASN A 434 12.35 -25.64 -5.00
CA ASN A 434 11.01 -25.39 -5.54
C ASN A 434 10.07 -25.03 -4.40
N LEU A 435 9.12 -24.16 -4.70
CA LEU A 435 8.09 -23.72 -3.78
C LEU A 435 6.77 -24.35 -4.16
N TYR A 436 5.94 -24.59 -3.16
CA TYR A 436 4.58 -25.07 -3.33
C TYR A 436 3.65 -24.14 -2.58
N GLU A 437 2.72 -23.55 -3.31
CA GLU A 437 1.75 -22.59 -2.81
C GLU A 437 0.35 -23.22 -2.83
N ALA A 438 -0.37 -23.07 -1.73
CA ALA A 438 -1.78 -23.39 -1.68
C ALA A 438 -2.60 -22.26 -2.32
N HIS A 439 -3.47 -22.66 -3.25
CA HIS A 439 -4.42 -21.79 -3.93
C HIS A 439 -5.86 -22.31 -3.75
N VAL A 440 -6.83 -21.52 -4.22
CA VAL A 440 -8.27 -21.77 -4.05
C VAL A 440 -8.68 -23.21 -4.39
N ASP A 441 -8.20 -23.77 -5.50
CA ASP A 441 -8.57 -25.10 -5.99
C ASP A 441 -7.38 -25.95 -6.43
N GLN A 442 -6.15 -25.56 -6.07
CA GLN A 442 -4.95 -26.24 -6.53
C GLN A 442 -3.77 -26.00 -5.60
N ILE A 443 -2.77 -26.87 -5.69
CA ILE A 443 -1.42 -26.59 -5.20
C ILE A 443 -0.56 -26.30 -6.43
N ARG A 444 0.12 -25.17 -6.43
CA ARG A 444 1.01 -24.77 -7.53
C ARG A 444 2.46 -24.94 -7.14
N LYS A 445 3.27 -25.43 -8.09
CA LYS A 445 4.72 -25.52 -7.97
C LYS A 445 5.36 -24.33 -8.67
N ILE A 446 6.23 -23.63 -7.96
CA ILE A 446 7.10 -22.57 -8.49
C ILE A 446 8.55 -23.06 -8.44
N THR A 447 9.21 -23.10 -9.59
CA THR A 447 10.64 -23.47 -9.65
C THR A 447 11.55 -22.32 -9.20
N PRO A 448 12.83 -22.57 -8.87
CA PRO A 448 13.80 -21.50 -8.60
C PRO A 448 13.96 -20.47 -9.74
N ALA A 449 13.60 -20.85 -10.97
CA ALA A 449 13.61 -19.97 -12.14
C ALA A 449 12.30 -19.17 -12.32
N GLY A 450 11.34 -19.29 -11.40
CA GLY A 450 10.07 -18.58 -11.45
C GLY A 450 9.00 -19.22 -12.34
N VAL A 451 9.22 -20.45 -12.82
CA VAL A 451 8.19 -21.15 -13.61
C VAL A 451 7.12 -21.71 -12.68
N VAL A 452 5.88 -21.26 -12.89
CA VAL A 452 4.68 -21.68 -12.15
C VAL A 452 3.89 -22.70 -12.96
N SER A 453 3.54 -23.79 -12.31
CA SER A 453 2.73 -24.87 -12.88
C SER A 453 1.79 -25.44 -11.83
N THR A 454 0.66 -25.99 -12.26
CA THR A 454 -0.22 -26.74 -11.38
C THR A 454 0.46 -28.05 -11.00
N PHE A 455 0.70 -28.25 -9.69
CA PHE A 455 1.26 -29.50 -9.16
C PHE A 455 0.16 -30.52 -8.90
N VAL A 456 -0.92 -30.09 -8.26
CA VAL A 456 -2.15 -30.86 -8.05
C VAL A 456 -3.33 -29.95 -8.30
N LYS A 457 -4.28 -30.38 -9.14
CA LYS A 457 -5.53 -29.68 -9.36
C LYS A 457 -6.65 -30.35 -8.57
N GLY A 458 -7.46 -29.56 -7.89
CA GLY A 458 -8.63 -30.02 -7.16
C GLY A 458 -9.81 -30.36 -8.06
N GLY A 459 -10.80 -31.04 -7.47
CA GLY A 459 -12.05 -31.41 -8.11
C GLY A 459 -12.58 -32.77 -7.66
N PRO A 460 -13.82 -33.13 -8.07
CA PRO A 460 -14.54 -34.31 -7.56
C PRO A 460 -13.81 -35.64 -7.77
N GLN A 461 -12.90 -35.71 -8.75
CA GLN A 461 -12.14 -36.91 -9.12
C GLN A 461 -10.68 -36.88 -8.62
N ALA A 462 -10.22 -35.76 -8.06
CA ALA A 462 -8.80 -35.53 -7.73
C ALA A 462 -8.42 -35.92 -6.29
N GLY A 463 -9.40 -36.24 -5.44
CA GLY A 463 -9.16 -36.52 -4.02
C GLY A 463 -8.67 -35.31 -3.20
N PHE A 464 -8.75 -34.11 -3.77
CA PHE A 464 -8.31 -32.81 -3.24
C PHE A 464 -9.29 -31.72 -3.70
N THR A 465 -9.62 -30.75 -2.84
CA THR A 465 -10.62 -29.70 -3.15
C THR A 465 -10.03 -28.31 -3.05
N SER A 466 -9.55 -27.90 -1.86
CA SER A 466 -9.02 -26.56 -1.58
C SER A 466 -8.07 -26.62 -0.39
N ALA A 467 -6.80 -26.23 -0.57
CA ALA A 467 -5.84 -26.13 0.53
C ALA A 467 -5.72 -24.71 1.06
N PHE A 468 -5.51 -24.59 2.36
CA PHE A 468 -5.20 -23.30 3.00
C PHE A 468 -3.96 -23.35 3.90
N SER A 469 -3.59 -24.52 4.43
CA SER A 469 -2.33 -24.72 5.14
C SER A 469 -1.52 -25.90 4.57
N LEU A 470 -0.20 -25.72 4.51
CA LEU A 470 0.78 -26.64 3.95
C LEU A 470 1.96 -26.81 4.92
N ALA A 471 2.47 -28.03 5.02
CA ALA A 471 3.77 -28.37 5.60
C ALA A 471 4.49 -29.37 4.69
N MET A 472 5.81 -29.49 4.82
CA MET A 472 6.59 -30.47 4.06
C MET A 472 7.28 -31.46 5.00
N ASP A 473 7.15 -32.76 4.72
CA ASP A 473 7.86 -33.80 5.47
C ASP A 473 9.31 -33.98 4.96
N PRO A 474 10.20 -34.62 5.74
CA PRO A 474 11.59 -34.83 5.34
C PRO A 474 11.79 -35.64 4.04
N ALA A 475 10.76 -36.37 3.59
CA ALA A 475 10.78 -37.11 2.34
C ALA A 475 10.27 -36.27 1.14
N GLY A 476 9.96 -34.98 1.35
CA GLY A 476 9.49 -34.05 0.33
C GLY A 476 8.01 -34.19 0.00
N ASN A 477 7.22 -34.89 0.82
CA ASN A 477 5.78 -34.92 0.65
C ASN A 477 5.16 -33.66 1.24
N ILE A 478 4.14 -33.13 0.57
CA ILE A 478 3.34 -32.01 1.08
C ILE A 478 2.21 -32.57 1.92
N ILE A 479 2.10 -32.09 3.15
CA ILE A 479 0.94 -32.31 4.02
C ILE A 479 0.06 -31.08 3.91
N ALA A 480 -1.19 -31.26 3.50
CA ALA A 480 -2.13 -30.18 3.27
C ALA A 480 -3.40 -30.37 4.09
N ILE A 481 -3.94 -29.28 4.65
CA ILE A 481 -5.30 -29.27 5.15
C ILE A 481 -6.23 -28.90 4.01
N ASP A 482 -7.03 -29.88 3.59
CA ASP A 482 -8.02 -29.78 2.51
C ASP A 482 -9.39 -29.45 3.09
N TYR A 483 -10.09 -28.51 2.46
CA TYR A 483 -11.43 -28.07 2.83
C TYR A 483 -12.40 -28.39 1.70
N SER A 484 -13.49 -29.07 2.04
CA SER A 484 -14.55 -29.43 1.10
C SER A 484 -15.92 -29.05 1.64
N VAL A 485 -16.77 -28.57 0.75
CA VAL A 485 -18.18 -28.29 1.03
C VAL A 485 -19.01 -29.33 0.31
N THR A 486 -19.81 -30.06 1.06
CA THR A 486 -20.75 -31.06 0.53
C THR A 486 -22.18 -30.61 0.79
N PHE A 487 -23.08 -31.00 -0.12
CA PHE A 487 -24.51 -30.74 -0.01
C PHE A 487 -25.23 -32.08 0.10
N PRO A 488 -25.18 -32.74 1.28
CA PRO A 488 -25.77 -34.05 1.46
C PRO A 488 -27.29 -34.04 1.29
N GLN A 489 -27.93 -32.87 1.47
CA GLN A 489 -29.36 -32.61 1.24
C GLN A 489 -29.55 -31.17 0.71
N PRO A 490 -30.62 -30.89 -0.06
CA PRO A 490 -30.95 -29.52 -0.48
C PRO A 490 -31.07 -28.58 0.73
N GLY A 491 -30.31 -27.48 0.72
CA GLY A 491 -30.30 -26.50 1.81
C GLY A 491 -29.44 -26.85 3.03
N VAL A 492 -28.82 -28.05 3.06
CA VAL A 492 -27.88 -28.44 4.12
C VAL A 492 -26.46 -28.34 3.58
N VAL A 493 -25.71 -27.36 4.09
CA VAL A 493 -24.28 -27.20 3.82
C VAL A 493 -23.53 -27.99 4.88
N GLN A 494 -22.73 -28.98 4.47
CA GLN A 494 -21.88 -29.73 5.38
C GLN A 494 -20.42 -29.53 4.98
N THR A 495 -19.62 -29.04 5.93
CA THR A 495 -18.19 -28.79 5.71
C THR A 495 -17.39 -29.98 6.20
N GLN A 496 -16.45 -30.44 5.39
CA GLN A 496 -15.57 -31.55 5.69
C GLN A 496 -14.12 -31.11 5.49
N GLN A 497 -13.30 -31.35 6.50
CA GLN A 497 -11.86 -31.10 6.44
C GLN A 497 -11.09 -32.42 6.46
N ALA A 498 -9.97 -32.45 5.76
CA ALA A 498 -9.12 -33.63 5.68
C ALA A 498 -7.64 -33.24 5.68
N ILE A 499 -6.81 -34.13 6.22
CA ILE A 499 -5.37 -34.06 6.12
C ILE A 499 -4.97 -34.91 4.92
N LYS A 500 -4.42 -34.26 3.90
CA LYS A 500 -3.96 -34.89 2.66
C LYS A 500 -2.44 -34.98 2.68
N LYS A 501 -1.91 -36.08 2.13
CA LYS A 501 -0.50 -36.24 1.82
C LYS A 501 -0.34 -36.34 0.32
N ILE A 502 0.47 -35.43 -0.23
CA ILE A 502 0.78 -35.35 -1.65
C ILE A 502 2.26 -35.71 -1.82
N SER A 503 2.53 -36.77 -2.57
CA SER A 503 3.91 -37.20 -2.84
C SER A 503 4.63 -36.26 -3.81
N PRO A 504 5.97 -36.31 -3.92
CA PRO A 504 6.72 -35.54 -4.93
C PRO A 504 6.27 -35.79 -6.38
N SER A 505 5.62 -36.93 -6.65
CA SER A 505 5.04 -37.26 -7.96
C SER A 505 3.66 -36.65 -8.21
N GLY A 506 3.06 -35.99 -7.21
CA GLY A 506 1.70 -35.44 -7.26
C GLY A 506 0.60 -36.42 -6.82
N ALA A 507 0.93 -37.67 -6.48
CA ALA A 507 -0.06 -38.62 -5.98
C ALA A 507 -0.64 -38.18 -4.62
N VAL A 508 -1.97 -38.10 -4.53
CA VAL A 508 -2.72 -37.63 -3.35
C VAL A 508 -3.26 -38.83 -2.56
N SER A 509 -3.08 -38.80 -1.24
CA SER A 509 -3.66 -39.75 -0.29
C SER A 509 -4.31 -39.02 0.88
N THR A 510 -5.33 -39.63 1.50
CA THR A 510 -5.99 -39.06 2.69
C THR A 510 -5.43 -39.75 3.92
N LEU A 511 -4.86 -38.98 4.84
CA LEU A 511 -4.35 -39.49 6.12
C LEU A 511 -5.42 -39.45 7.20
N TYR A 512 -6.28 -38.44 7.17
CA TYR A 512 -7.33 -38.23 8.16
C TYR A 512 -8.46 -37.40 7.55
N SER A 513 -9.69 -37.62 8.00
CA SER A 513 -10.86 -36.85 7.61
C SER A 513 -11.76 -36.65 8.82
N THR A 514 -12.32 -35.46 8.95
CA THR A 514 -13.31 -35.15 9.97
C THR A 514 -14.48 -34.39 9.36
N VAL A 515 -15.67 -34.68 9.88
CA VAL A 515 -16.88 -33.89 9.65
C VAL A 515 -17.08 -33.00 10.88
N ASP A 516 -17.66 -31.82 10.68
CA ASP A 516 -18.16 -30.89 11.72
C ASP A 516 -18.48 -31.62 13.06
N PRO A 517 -17.84 -31.27 14.21
CA PRO A 517 -17.33 -29.92 14.57
C PRO A 517 -15.82 -29.73 14.75
N VAL A 518 -14.96 -30.70 14.40
CA VAL A 518 -13.51 -30.52 14.58
C VAL A 518 -12.94 -29.68 13.43
N VAL A 519 -12.65 -28.40 13.71
CA VAL A 519 -11.96 -27.50 12.77
C VAL A 519 -10.45 -27.75 12.82
N LEU A 520 -9.79 -27.88 11.67
CA LEU A 520 -8.34 -27.94 11.50
C LEU A 520 -7.85 -26.56 11.04
N ASN A 521 -6.80 -26.01 11.66
CA ASN A 521 -6.37 -24.61 11.46
C ASN A 521 -4.98 -24.45 10.82
N ASP A 522 -3.98 -25.18 11.31
CA ASP A 522 -2.61 -25.12 10.75
C ASP A 522 -1.94 -26.48 10.92
N VAL A 523 -0.96 -26.79 10.06
CA VAL A 523 -0.22 -28.05 10.09
C VAL A 523 1.27 -27.79 10.06
N GLU A 524 2.02 -28.56 10.86
CA GLU A 524 3.49 -28.57 10.89
C GLU A 524 3.99 -30.01 10.97
N VAL A 525 5.21 -30.25 10.48
CA VAL A 525 5.84 -31.57 10.46
C VAL A 525 7.22 -31.51 11.08
N ASP A 526 7.52 -32.40 12.02
CA ASP A 526 8.84 -32.47 12.64
C ASP A 526 9.87 -33.22 11.78
N GLY A 527 11.14 -33.20 12.20
CA GLY A 527 12.22 -33.87 11.49
C GLY A 527 12.11 -35.40 11.44
N SER A 528 11.20 -36.02 12.20
CA SER A 528 10.89 -37.46 12.14
C SER A 528 9.77 -37.78 11.14
N GLY A 529 9.08 -36.76 10.62
CA GLY A 529 7.90 -36.90 9.76
C GLY A 529 6.59 -37.04 10.53
N THR A 530 6.59 -36.76 11.84
CA THR A 530 5.36 -36.72 12.64
C THR A 530 4.59 -35.45 12.33
N ILE A 531 3.28 -35.60 12.11
CA ILE A 531 2.38 -34.53 11.68
C ILE A 531 1.63 -33.99 12.88
N TYR A 532 1.66 -32.66 13.04
CA TYR A 532 0.98 -31.93 14.09
C TYR A 532 -0.05 -31.01 13.45
N VAL A 533 -1.29 -31.05 13.92
CA VAL A 533 -2.37 -30.20 13.39
C VAL A 533 -3.08 -29.49 14.54
N LEU A 534 -3.08 -28.17 14.48
CA LEU A 534 -3.82 -27.35 15.43
C LEU A 534 -5.32 -27.44 15.13
N THR A 535 -6.11 -27.72 16.15
CA THR A 535 -7.58 -27.85 16.02
C THR A 535 -8.32 -26.70 16.72
N GLY A 536 -9.51 -26.35 16.22
CA GLY A 536 -10.41 -25.35 16.83
C GLY A 536 -10.96 -25.76 18.21
N ALA A 537 -10.81 -27.03 18.58
CA ALA A 537 -11.10 -27.55 19.93
C ALA A 537 -9.90 -27.42 20.89
N ASN A 538 -8.84 -26.70 20.50
CA ASN A 538 -7.70 -26.36 21.36
C ASN A 538 -6.89 -27.57 21.82
N ALA A 539 -6.80 -28.54 20.93
CA ALA A 539 -5.88 -29.65 20.99
C ALA A 539 -5.00 -29.65 19.74
N VAL A 540 -3.80 -30.22 19.88
CA VAL A 540 -2.97 -30.54 18.73
C VAL A 540 -3.18 -32.02 18.42
N LEU A 541 -3.78 -32.28 17.26
CA LEU A 541 -3.90 -33.61 16.70
C LEU A 541 -2.51 -34.05 16.24
N LYS A 542 -2.10 -35.25 16.65
CA LYS A 542 -0.80 -35.82 16.29
C LYS A 542 -1.01 -37.07 15.45
N LEU A 543 -0.35 -37.15 14.31
CA LEU A 543 -0.39 -38.32 13.42
C LEU A 543 1.03 -38.79 13.09
N SER A 544 1.19 -40.10 12.93
CA SER A 544 2.39 -40.64 12.28
C SER A 544 2.47 -40.16 10.82
N SER A 545 3.64 -40.34 10.20
CA SER A 545 3.86 -40.07 8.77
C SER A 545 2.96 -40.87 7.81
N THR A 546 2.29 -41.92 8.34
CA THR A 546 1.33 -42.78 7.63
C THR A 546 -0.13 -42.51 8.03
N GLY A 547 -0.40 -41.49 8.85
CA GLY A 547 -1.76 -41.11 9.26
C GLY A 547 -2.32 -41.87 10.46
N GLN A 548 -1.51 -42.63 11.20
CA GLN A 548 -1.99 -43.25 12.44
C GLN A 548 -2.15 -42.19 13.52
N LEU A 549 -3.35 -42.11 14.11
CA LEU A 549 -3.65 -41.21 15.21
C LEU A 549 -2.79 -41.56 16.44
N MET A 550 -2.13 -40.55 16.98
CA MET A 550 -1.42 -40.60 18.25
C MET A 550 -2.24 -39.85 19.32
N PRO A 551 -1.90 -39.99 20.61
CA PRO A 551 -2.59 -39.25 21.67
C PRO A 551 -2.59 -37.74 21.40
N TYR A 552 -3.75 -37.10 21.58
CA TYR A 552 -3.90 -35.65 21.47
C TYR A 552 -3.01 -34.94 22.48
N LEU A 553 -2.45 -33.81 22.08
CA LEU A 553 -1.82 -32.88 23.00
C LEU A 553 -2.88 -31.85 23.40
N THR A 554 -3.37 -31.95 24.63
CA THR A 554 -4.43 -31.07 25.15
C THR A 554 -3.84 -29.88 25.90
N LEU A 555 -4.40 -28.70 25.69
CA LEU A 555 -4.01 -27.47 26.40
C LEU A 555 -4.74 -27.32 27.75
N ASN A 556 -4.68 -28.34 28.61
CA ASN A 556 -5.26 -28.33 29.96
C ASN A 556 -6.71 -27.79 30.08
N GLY A 557 -7.55 -28.00 29.06
CA GLY A 557 -8.93 -27.51 29.03
C GLY A 557 -9.11 -26.01 28.76
N GLN A 558 -8.04 -25.28 28.42
CA GLN A 558 -8.10 -23.88 27.99
C GLN A 558 -8.58 -23.78 26.54
N THR A 559 -9.33 -22.70 26.24
CA THR A 559 -9.72 -22.39 24.86
C THR A 559 -8.77 -21.35 24.27
N THR A 560 -8.24 -21.61 23.07
CA THR A 560 -7.38 -20.72 22.30
C THR A 560 -8.15 -20.23 21.09
N ASN A 561 -7.89 -19.01 20.64
CA ASN A 561 -8.28 -18.57 19.31
C ASN A 561 -7.05 -18.41 18.39
N SER A 562 -5.90 -18.97 18.81
CA SER A 562 -4.67 -18.90 18.03
C SER A 562 -4.81 -19.74 16.76
N ASN A 563 -4.35 -19.17 15.67
CA ASN A 563 -4.31 -19.83 14.37
C ASN A 563 -2.93 -20.42 14.06
N TYR A 564 -1.94 -20.18 14.90
CA TYR A 564 -0.55 -20.53 14.66
C TYR A 564 0.05 -21.24 15.86
N PHE A 565 0.97 -22.16 15.57
CA PHE A 565 1.79 -22.85 16.55
C PHE A 565 3.18 -23.05 15.95
N ALA A 566 4.17 -23.26 16.82
CA ALA A 566 5.52 -23.65 16.41
C ALA A 566 5.86 -25.00 17.05
N ILE A 567 6.77 -25.73 16.42
CA ILE A 567 7.30 -26.99 16.95
C ILE A 567 8.82 -26.92 17.04
N ASP A 568 9.40 -27.48 18.10
CA ASP A 568 10.84 -27.69 18.18
C ASP A 568 11.25 -29.03 17.55
N SER A 569 12.56 -29.20 17.36
CA SER A 569 13.14 -30.43 16.82
C SER A 569 12.88 -31.68 17.65
N GLN A 570 12.48 -31.52 18.92
CA GLN A 570 12.14 -32.58 19.86
C GLN A 570 10.63 -32.91 19.81
N GLY A 571 9.84 -32.16 19.04
CA GLY A 571 8.40 -32.34 18.87
C GLY A 571 7.55 -31.70 19.97
N ALA A 572 8.10 -30.76 20.75
CA ALA A 572 7.32 -29.96 21.67
C ALA A 572 6.59 -28.85 20.90
N VAL A 573 5.32 -28.65 21.25
CA VAL A 573 4.44 -27.68 20.61
C VAL A 573 4.37 -26.41 21.44
N TYR A 574 4.47 -25.28 20.76
CA TYR A 574 4.36 -23.93 21.32
C TYR A 574 3.15 -23.24 20.72
N THR A 575 2.21 -22.82 21.56
CA THR A 575 0.99 -22.15 21.12
C THR A 575 0.51 -21.14 22.15
N VAL A 576 -0.27 -20.15 21.70
CA VAL A 576 -0.78 -19.10 22.56
C VAL A 576 -2.23 -19.33 22.91
N VAL A 577 -2.53 -19.34 24.21
CA VAL A 577 -3.88 -19.21 24.75
C VAL A 577 -4.17 -17.73 24.89
N THR A 578 -4.97 -17.22 23.98
CA THR A 578 -5.30 -15.80 23.84
C THR A 578 -6.31 -15.31 24.86
N SER A 579 -6.08 -14.12 25.42
CA SER A 579 -7.00 -13.45 26.34
C SER A 579 -7.05 -11.94 26.02
N PRO A 580 -8.18 -11.26 26.27
CA PRO A 580 -8.31 -9.81 26.04
C PRO A 580 -7.32 -8.96 26.85
N VAL A 581 -6.79 -9.51 27.95
CA VAL A 581 -5.94 -8.76 28.90
C VAL A 581 -4.50 -9.26 28.87
N ASN A 582 -4.27 -10.54 29.14
CA ASN A 582 -2.95 -11.17 29.12
C ASN A 582 -3.09 -12.59 28.59
N SER A 583 -2.49 -12.86 27.45
CA SER A 583 -2.43 -14.18 26.84
C SER A 583 -1.34 -15.04 27.53
N THR A 584 -1.39 -16.36 27.40
CA THR A 584 -0.35 -17.27 27.90
C THR A 584 0.27 -18.06 26.78
N LEU A 585 1.60 -18.18 26.78
CA LEU A 585 2.35 -19.04 25.88
C LEU A 585 2.53 -20.40 26.54
N HIS A 586 2.00 -21.44 25.90
CA HIS A 586 2.04 -22.81 26.38
C HIS A 586 3.12 -23.58 25.63
N LYS A 587 3.89 -24.39 26.37
CA LYS A 587 4.78 -25.43 25.85
C LYS A 587 4.20 -26.78 26.22
N VAL A 588 3.79 -27.54 25.21
CA VAL A 588 3.30 -28.91 25.35
C VAL A 588 4.37 -29.87 24.88
N THR A 589 4.89 -30.67 25.79
CA THR A 589 5.89 -31.70 25.45
C THR A 589 5.31 -32.78 24.53
N PRO A 590 6.14 -33.54 23.80
CA PRO A 590 5.68 -34.66 22.98
C PRO A 590 4.87 -35.71 23.75
N GLN A 591 5.08 -35.80 25.08
CA GLN A 591 4.40 -36.69 26.00
C GLN A 591 3.05 -36.13 26.52
N GLY A 592 2.68 -34.90 26.13
CA GLY A 592 1.41 -34.28 26.52
C GLY A 592 1.46 -33.43 27.78
N THR A 593 2.62 -33.25 28.42
CA THR A 593 2.76 -32.33 29.55
C THR A 593 2.69 -30.89 29.04
N ASP A 594 1.63 -30.17 29.41
CA ASP A 594 1.44 -28.74 29.12
C ASP A 594 1.94 -27.87 30.27
N THR A 595 2.76 -26.86 29.93
CA THR A 595 3.34 -25.89 30.86
C THR A 595 3.16 -24.48 30.32
N VAL A 596 2.71 -23.56 31.19
CA VAL A 596 2.73 -22.13 30.86
C VAL A 596 4.19 -21.67 30.88
N LEU A 597 4.74 -21.41 29.69
CA LEU A 597 6.10 -20.95 29.53
C LEU A 597 6.24 -19.47 29.86
N ALA A 598 5.24 -18.66 29.48
CA ALA A 598 5.28 -17.21 29.69
C ALA A 598 3.88 -16.57 29.67
N THR A 599 3.76 -15.41 30.32
CA THR A 599 2.61 -14.51 30.19
C THR A 599 2.91 -13.43 29.16
N ILE A 600 2.02 -13.28 28.19
CA ILE A 600 2.13 -12.34 27.08
C ILE A 600 1.16 -11.17 27.30
N PRO A 601 1.63 -9.91 27.33
CA PRO A 601 0.75 -8.75 27.49
C PRO A 601 -0.22 -8.60 26.32
N GLY A 602 -1.51 -8.39 26.62
CA GLY A 602 -2.54 -8.14 25.61
C GLY A 602 -3.00 -9.38 24.83
N PRO A 603 -3.85 -9.18 23.81
CA PRO A 603 -4.18 -10.23 22.86
C PRO A 603 -2.95 -10.50 21.98
N ALA A 604 -2.45 -11.72 21.96
CA ALA A 604 -1.53 -12.13 20.91
C ALA A 604 -2.34 -12.38 19.63
N ALA A 605 -1.96 -11.73 18.53
CA ALA A 605 -2.57 -11.97 17.23
C ALA A 605 -1.46 -11.91 16.16
N GLY A 606 -1.07 -13.06 15.63
CA GLY A 606 -0.05 -13.13 14.59
C GLY A 606 0.75 -14.43 14.61
N ALA A 607 1.78 -14.50 13.75
CA ALA A 607 2.66 -15.65 13.62
C ALA A 607 3.54 -15.88 14.86
N ILE A 608 3.94 -17.14 15.05
CA ILE A 608 4.92 -17.60 16.04
C ILE A 608 6.02 -18.36 15.31
N ILE A 609 7.28 -18.09 15.65
CA ILE A 609 8.43 -18.82 15.08
C ILE A 609 9.49 -19.09 16.16
N LEU A 610 10.22 -20.19 16.00
CA LEU A 610 11.29 -20.62 16.89
C LEU A 610 12.65 -20.48 16.20
N ASP A 611 13.65 -19.91 16.88
CA ASP A 611 15.04 -19.92 16.40
C ASP A 611 15.81 -21.19 16.83
N ALA A 612 17.00 -21.39 16.26
CA ALA A 612 17.85 -22.53 16.58
C ALA A 612 18.36 -22.55 18.06
N GLY A 613 18.32 -21.40 18.74
CA GLY A 613 18.63 -21.27 20.16
C GLY A 613 17.44 -21.56 21.09
N GLY A 614 16.27 -21.86 20.53
CA GLY A 614 15.03 -22.10 21.25
C GLY A 614 14.29 -20.84 21.70
N ASN A 615 14.66 -19.64 21.21
CA ASN A 615 13.89 -18.44 21.45
C ASN A 615 12.66 -18.41 20.54
N LEU A 616 11.53 -18.01 21.09
CA LEU A 616 10.29 -17.80 20.36
C LEU A 616 10.13 -16.32 20.03
N PHE A 617 9.70 -16.04 18.81
CA PHE A 617 9.30 -14.72 18.37
C PHE A 617 7.81 -14.75 18.05
N LEU A 618 7.07 -13.79 18.59
CA LEU A 618 5.62 -13.71 18.47
C LEU A 618 5.23 -12.32 17.98
N ALA A 619 4.44 -12.26 16.91
CA ALA A 619 3.77 -11.03 16.52
C ALA A 619 2.51 -10.85 17.39
N ASP A 620 2.39 -9.70 18.06
CA ASP A 620 1.24 -9.40 18.92
C ASP A 620 0.26 -8.40 18.27
N SER A 621 -0.96 -8.35 18.81
CA SER A 621 -2.02 -7.49 18.28
C SER A 621 -1.84 -6.01 18.63
N VAL A 622 -0.81 -5.66 19.40
CA VAL A 622 -0.51 -4.29 19.85
C VAL A 622 0.68 -3.70 19.10
N ALA A 623 0.97 -4.30 17.94
CA ALA A 623 1.94 -3.78 16.98
C ALA A 623 3.38 -3.87 17.52
N SER A 624 3.70 -5.02 18.11
CA SER A 624 5.07 -5.41 18.47
C SER A 624 5.40 -6.86 18.10
N VAL A 625 6.70 -7.15 18.13
CA VAL A 625 7.22 -8.51 18.14
C VAL A 625 7.87 -8.76 19.49
N LEU A 626 7.42 -9.80 20.18
CA LEU A 626 7.96 -10.23 21.46
C LEU A 626 8.95 -11.35 21.27
N ARG A 627 10.02 -11.36 22.06
CA ARG A 627 10.95 -12.49 22.18
C ARG A 627 10.73 -13.16 23.53
N VAL A 628 10.55 -14.47 23.52
CA VAL A 628 10.47 -15.31 24.71
C VAL A 628 11.64 -16.29 24.71
N THR A 629 12.44 -16.29 25.77
CA THR A 629 13.58 -17.21 25.91
C THR A 629 13.09 -18.63 26.26
N PRO A 630 13.94 -19.67 26.10
CA PRO A 630 13.60 -21.02 26.56
C PRO A 630 13.21 -21.12 28.05
N GLN A 631 13.67 -20.17 28.87
CA GLN A 631 13.36 -20.07 30.30
C GLN A 631 12.07 -19.28 30.59
N GLY A 632 11.36 -18.80 29.56
CA GLY A 632 10.11 -18.05 29.72
C GLY A 632 10.27 -16.56 29.96
N THR A 633 11.48 -16.00 29.80
CA THR A 633 11.68 -14.56 29.94
C THR A 633 11.13 -13.84 28.71
N VAL A 634 10.15 -12.95 28.92
CA VAL A 634 9.52 -12.15 27.86
C VAL A 634 10.23 -10.80 27.77
N SER A 635 10.61 -10.43 26.55
CA SER A 635 11.14 -9.11 26.23
C SER A 635 10.50 -8.59 24.96
N ARG A 636 10.30 -7.27 24.89
CA ARG A 636 9.88 -6.66 23.63
C ARG A 636 11.09 -6.60 22.71
N TYR A 637 11.01 -7.32 21.59
CA TYR A 637 12.10 -7.41 20.63
C TYR A 637 12.04 -6.25 19.64
N LEU A 638 10.83 -5.95 19.14
CA LEU A 638 10.53 -4.80 18.28
C LEU A 638 9.12 -4.26 18.55
N GLY A 639 8.86 -3.03 18.09
CA GLY A 639 7.62 -2.29 18.20
C GLY A 639 7.49 -1.53 19.52
N SER A 640 6.63 -0.51 19.54
CA SER A 640 6.40 0.31 20.73
C SER A 640 5.25 -0.22 21.59
N GLY A 641 4.56 -1.26 21.12
CA GLY A 641 3.34 -1.79 21.75
C GLY A 641 2.16 -0.80 21.68
N THR A 642 2.22 0.17 20.77
CA THR A 642 1.20 1.17 20.50
C THR A 642 0.91 1.18 19.00
N ASN A 643 -0.35 1.39 18.59
CA ASN A 643 -0.81 1.37 17.19
C ASN A 643 -0.30 2.55 16.31
N SER A 644 0.96 2.93 16.45
CA SER A 644 1.53 4.16 15.90
C SER A 644 2.63 3.87 14.88
N GLY A 645 2.23 3.41 13.68
CA GLY A 645 3.08 3.32 12.47
C GLY A 645 4.34 2.46 12.59
N THR A 646 5.01 2.22 11.46
CA THR A 646 6.32 1.56 11.45
C THR A 646 7.43 2.61 11.51
N GLN A 647 8.35 2.53 12.49
CA GLN A 647 9.50 3.44 12.62
C GLN A 647 10.82 2.66 12.49
N LEU A 648 11.69 3.07 11.56
CA LEU A 648 13.01 2.49 11.33
C LEU A 648 14.07 3.19 12.20
N GLY A 649 15.08 2.46 12.71
CA GLY A 649 16.21 3.02 13.46
C GLY A 649 16.60 2.21 14.71
N ALA A 650 17.55 2.75 15.50
CA ALA A 650 18.04 2.09 16.72
C ALA A 650 17.03 2.23 17.87
N GLY A 651 16.50 1.10 18.35
CA GLY A 651 15.48 1.00 19.39
C GLY A 651 14.37 0.03 18.97
N PRO A 652 13.40 -0.30 19.82
CA PRO A 652 12.33 -1.20 19.41
C PRO A 652 11.45 -0.57 18.31
N GLY A 653 11.46 0.76 18.12
CA GLY A 653 10.72 1.44 17.04
C GLY A 653 9.19 1.31 17.18
N GLY A 654 8.44 1.75 16.18
CA GLY A 654 7.02 1.44 15.98
C GLY A 654 6.88 0.31 14.97
N LEU A 655 5.89 -0.55 15.13
CA LEU A 655 5.52 -1.59 14.17
C LEU A 655 4.02 -1.39 13.89
N TRP A 656 3.55 -1.61 12.67
CA TRP A 656 2.12 -1.58 12.35
C TRP A 656 1.69 -2.93 11.78
N ASN A 657 0.75 -3.60 12.46
CA ASN A 657 0.16 -4.88 12.05
C ASN A 657 1.17 -5.96 11.60
N PRO A 658 2.09 -6.41 12.48
CA PRO A 658 2.98 -7.54 12.18
C PRO A 658 2.16 -8.83 12.02
N VAL A 659 2.34 -9.54 10.91
CA VAL A 659 1.51 -10.72 10.57
C VAL A 659 2.32 -11.96 10.20
N GLY A 660 3.49 -11.82 9.57
CA GLY A 660 4.37 -12.92 9.19
C GLY A 660 5.77 -12.78 9.78
N LEU A 661 6.37 -13.90 10.17
CA LEU A 661 7.71 -13.99 10.74
C LEU A 661 8.54 -15.08 10.03
N ALA A 662 9.80 -14.78 9.72
CA ALA A 662 10.79 -15.74 9.26
C ALA A 662 12.15 -15.43 9.86
N ILE A 663 13.00 -16.43 10.02
CA ILE A 663 14.36 -16.26 10.54
C ILE A 663 15.33 -16.79 9.50
N SER A 664 16.30 -15.98 9.07
CA SER A 664 17.44 -16.44 8.29
C SER A 664 18.73 -16.07 9.01
N GLY A 665 19.51 -17.08 9.39
CA GLY A 665 20.67 -16.88 10.26
C GLY A 665 20.28 -16.24 11.61
N THR A 666 20.84 -15.06 11.90
CA THR A 666 20.52 -14.28 13.10
C THR A 666 19.49 -13.17 12.86
N THR A 667 19.02 -13.02 11.63
CA THR A 667 18.12 -11.94 11.21
C THR A 667 16.68 -12.44 11.24
N LEU A 668 15.84 -11.72 11.97
CA LEU A 668 14.39 -11.91 11.99
C LEU A 668 13.77 -10.99 10.94
N TYR A 669 12.94 -11.55 10.07
CA TYR A 669 12.20 -10.84 9.05
C TYR A 669 10.72 -10.83 9.40
N ILE A 670 10.09 -9.67 9.22
CA ILE A 670 8.73 -9.42 9.67
C ILE A 670 7.93 -8.74 8.57
N THR A 671 6.81 -9.31 8.18
CA THR A 671 5.81 -8.57 7.39
C THR A 671 4.93 -7.77 8.34
N ALA A 672 4.90 -6.45 8.17
CA ALA A 672 4.16 -5.51 9.02
C ALA A 672 3.40 -4.50 8.15
N GLY A 673 2.07 -4.61 8.11
CA GLY A 673 1.24 -3.75 7.27
C GLY A 673 1.59 -3.91 5.80
N ASN A 674 2.17 -2.88 5.17
CA ASN A 674 2.68 -2.92 3.78
C ASN A 674 4.21 -3.00 3.68
N ALA A 675 4.89 -3.28 4.79
CA ALA A 675 6.35 -3.34 4.85
C ALA A 675 6.85 -4.76 5.14
N LEU A 676 8.09 -5.00 4.73
CA LEU A 676 8.90 -6.13 5.13
C LEU A 676 10.14 -5.58 5.82
N LEU A 677 10.36 -6.01 7.06
CA LEU A 677 11.39 -5.50 7.96
C LEU A 677 12.37 -6.63 8.28
N ALA A 678 13.62 -6.29 8.59
CA ALA A 678 14.65 -7.23 8.98
C ALA A 678 15.39 -6.73 10.24
N THR A 679 15.82 -7.64 11.12
CA THR A 679 16.63 -7.29 12.30
C THR A 679 18.12 -7.48 12.06
N GLY A 680 18.87 -6.38 12.10
CA GLY A 680 20.30 -6.37 11.78
C GLY A 680 20.71 -5.06 11.12
N GLN A 681 22.02 -4.78 11.10
CA GLN A 681 22.66 -3.52 10.68
C GLN A 681 22.17 -2.95 9.35
#